data_AF-A0A1H1JVF1-F1
#
_entry.id   AF-A0A1H1JVF1-F1
#
_cell.length_a   1.000
_cell.length_b   1.000
_cell.length_c   1.000
_cell.angle_alpha   90.00
_cell.angle_beta   90.00
_cell.angle_gamma   90.00
#
_symmetry.space_group_name_H-M   'P 1'
#
loop_
_entity.id
_entity.type
_entity.pdbx_description
1 polymer ?
#
loop_
_entity_poly.entity_id
_entity_poly.type
_entity_poly.pdbx_seq_one_letter_code
_entity_poly.pdbx_strand_id
1 'polypeptide(L)'
;MAKTAKPHPKPRGPQQPRERLAARHNLLANLLFKKAIGFEGDTFWEEVTCVGFNPALRQLLAVVSVKQTSGYQGGLCLAGSSEYVRFFVDWGAGLTDVGLASFTAHDIPDVAPDPPHPIQYMVHLALDDATHRKLCNSPVLPHVRAVLSWNAIPSLNPNAVPIFGNSIDAHIQIQPEVLVLEKLIEAGVAQLPAWVLDQVDVQQTLAAGPLMPVPLHALLPENRRRKIPDHRTLYPVIQPLVAGGQSADKVAAQQDLAKLGELGIDLEELLEILFGTEEPPGGDTSFEEVVCAGLNTDTDTLGAVIRIKRPNGYGGNLCQSGSTEYVAFWADWDDSGSYATYLGTAAVQVHDIGAIPPDGLSYVVLLPSNFSAQLTACGNPNIVRLRAVLSWSTPPSTVDPNALNFWGNRLDVAMQIRPGQASQGLIGYLYYVGGVSLMNISPTTFLALPSSGVLNPANCAQPAMDRPFAGATTVGGRISNFVPGTAYYQVQFSPHGAGSWLPVMSGAFTFTLSDPTNPPFFQTNVTYTSLDGWYLFEEDPAALKFEIYSELASWNTLAVADGPYDLRLAYTTDYPITAASVIHYTNTVTIIVSNRGFTTSPTPNTVIDTSFDVDLIIDGGDCHSYPQGGVLTGHLRATNPYFWTWTLDPEPSTHTHGTQCVPPCRSYGSLADQGATPSEAWSLNTTKLDRCGYTVTLRAYDRAIVNSNGAVVHSASKAVGFAVI
;
A
#
# COMPACT_ATOMS: atom_id res chain seq x y z
N MET A 1 -49.09 -29.00 15.07
CA MET A 1 -48.77 -28.50 13.71
C MET A 1 -47.27 -28.28 13.62
N ALA A 2 -46.57 -29.22 13.00
CA ALA A 2 -45.11 -29.17 12.81
C ALA A 2 -44.77 -28.12 11.75
N LYS A 3 -43.96 -27.12 12.09
CA LYS A 3 -43.42 -26.15 11.13
C LYS A 3 -42.32 -26.85 10.32
N THR A 4 -42.58 -27.07 9.04
CA THR A 4 -41.60 -27.49 8.04
C THR A 4 -40.46 -26.48 7.96
N ALA A 5 -39.26 -26.90 8.35
CA ALA A 5 -38.03 -26.17 8.09
C ALA A 5 -37.82 -26.07 6.56
N LYS A 6 -37.58 -24.86 6.06
CA LYS A 6 -37.10 -24.67 4.68
C LYS A 6 -35.74 -25.37 4.55
N PRO A 7 -35.51 -26.16 3.49
CA PRO A 7 -34.22 -26.81 3.31
C PRO A 7 -33.14 -25.75 3.06
N HIS A 8 -32.00 -25.89 3.72
CA HIS A 8 -30.76 -25.21 3.36
C HIS A 8 -30.47 -25.43 1.87
N PRO A 9 -29.99 -24.42 1.13
CA PRO A 9 -29.48 -24.64 -0.22
C PRO A 9 -28.32 -25.63 -0.13
N LYS A 10 -28.42 -26.76 -0.82
CA LYS A 10 -27.27 -27.66 -1.02
C LYS A 10 -26.14 -26.87 -1.70
N PRO A 11 -24.87 -27.10 -1.34
CA PRO A 11 -23.75 -26.57 -2.10
C PRO A 11 -23.88 -27.06 -3.55
N ARG A 12 -24.03 -26.12 -4.50
CA ARG A 12 -24.01 -26.45 -5.92
C ARG A 12 -22.60 -26.96 -6.25
N GLY A 13 -22.51 -28.05 -7.03
CA GLY A 13 -21.25 -28.54 -7.56
C GLY A 13 -20.50 -27.47 -8.39
N PRO A 14 -19.31 -27.78 -8.95
CA PRO A 14 -18.53 -26.81 -9.72
C PRO A 14 -19.41 -26.20 -10.82
N GLN A 15 -19.73 -24.91 -10.66
CA GLN A 15 -20.63 -24.18 -11.56
C GLN A 15 -19.97 -24.03 -12.93
N GLN A 16 -20.74 -24.14 -14.01
CA GLN A 16 -20.17 -24.20 -15.37
C GLN A 16 -19.52 -22.87 -15.76
N PRO A 17 -18.39 -22.85 -16.51
CA PRO A 17 -17.70 -21.62 -16.93
C PRO A 17 -18.60 -20.55 -17.58
N ARG A 18 -19.65 -20.97 -18.29
CA ARG A 18 -20.64 -20.06 -18.89
C ARG A 18 -21.47 -19.29 -17.86
N GLU A 19 -21.86 -19.93 -16.76
CA GLU A 19 -22.64 -19.29 -15.70
C GLU A 19 -21.81 -18.22 -14.98
N ARG A 20 -20.53 -18.54 -14.73
CA ARG A 20 -19.56 -17.59 -14.16
C ARG A 20 -19.39 -16.36 -15.05
N LEU A 21 -19.11 -16.56 -16.34
CA LEU A 21 -18.90 -15.47 -17.29
C LEU A 21 -20.14 -14.58 -17.41
N ALA A 22 -21.33 -15.19 -17.46
CA ALA A 22 -22.59 -14.46 -17.49
C ALA A 22 -22.80 -13.64 -16.21
N ALA A 23 -22.45 -14.16 -15.03
CA ALA A 23 -22.55 -13.41 -13.78
C ALA A 23 -21.54 -12.26 -13.71
N ARG A 24 -20.32 -12.47 -14.21
CA ARG A 24 -19.27 -11.43 -14.28
C ARG A 24 -19.67 -10.29 -15.23
N HIS A 25 -20.08 -10.61 -16.46
CA HIS A 25 -20.55 -9.60 -17.42
C HIS A 25 -21.77 -8.82 -16.93
N ASN A 26 -22.67 -9.48 -16.20
CA ASN A 26 -23.86 -8.84 -15.66
C ASN A 26 -23.67 -8.33 -14.23
N LEU A 27 -22.45 -8.33 -13.66
CA LEU A 27 -22.21 -8.02 -12.26
C LEU A 27 -22.86 -6.68 -11.86
N LEU A 28 -22.51 -5.63 -12.60
CA LEU A 28 -22.96 -4.27 -12.31
C LEU A 28 -24.47 -4.13 -12.46
N ALA A 29 -25.05 -4.74 -13.49
CA ALA A 29 -26.51 -4.76 -13.68
C ALA A 29 -27.21 -5.56 -12.57
N ASN A 30 -26.66 -6.69 -12.14
CA ASN A 30 -27.22 -7.50 -11.07
C ASN A 30 -27.17 -6.73 -9.73
N LEU A 31 -26.07 -6.01 -9.46
CA LEU A 31 -25.96 -5.11 -8.32
C LEU A 31 -27.01 -3.98 -8.40
N LEU A 32 -27.23 -3.41 -9.59
CA LEU A 32 -28.24 -2.36 -9.83
C LEU A 32 -29.65 -2.79 -9.46
N PHE A 33 -30.03 -3.95 -9.99
CA PHE A 33 -31.38 -4.48 -9.84
C PHE A 33 -31.53 -5.38 -8.61
N LYS A 34 -30.52 -5.38 -7.71
CA LYS A 34 -30.50 -6.20 -6.47
C LYS A 34 -30.80 -7.68 -6.74
N LYS A 35 -30.36 -8.19 -7.88
CA LYS A 35 -30.54 -9.58 -8.26
C LYS A 35 -29.50 -10.42 -7.54
N ALA A 36 -29.93 -11.54 -6.97
CA ALA A 36 -29.00 -12.46 -6.30
C ALA A 36 -27.93 -12.97 -7.29
N ILE A 37 -26.68 -12.89 -6.87
CA ILE A 37 -25.52 -13.41 -7.60
C ILE A 37 -25.06 -14.66 -6.86
N GLY A 38 -24.94 -15.78 -7.57
CA GLY A 38 -24.63 -17.09 -6.98
C GLY A 38 -23.14 -17.34 -6.71
N PHE A 39 -22.35 -16.28 -6.54
CA PHE A 39 -20.89 -16.30 -6.42
C PHE A 39 -20.45 -15.44 -5.24
N GLU A 40 -19.47 -15.95 -4.50
CA GLU A 40 -18.83 -15.31 -3.36
C GLU A 40 -17.42 -15.89 -3.30
N GLY A 41 -16.41 -15.03 -3.30
CA GLY A 41 -15.00 -15.40 -3.27
C GLY A 41 -14.52 -16.18 -4.51
N ASP A 42 -15.10 -15.95 -5.70
CA ASP A 42 -14.73 -16.72 -6.89
C ASP A 42 -13.38 -16.23 -7.46
N THR A 43 -12.37 -17.11 -7.44
CA THR A 43 -10.99 -16.84 -7.88
C THR A 43 -10.65 -17.44 -9.25
N PHE A 44 -11.65 -17.74 -10.09
CA PHE A 44 -11.44 -18.34 -11.41
C PHE A 44 -10.64 -17.43 -12.36
N TRP A 45 -10.87 -16.12 -12.30
CA TRP A 45 -10.16 -15.12 -13.12
C TRP A 45 -8.94 -14.54 -12.42
N GLU A 46 -9.09 -14.13 -11.17
CA GLU A 46 -8.01 -13.49 -10.44
C GLU A 46 -7.97 -13.93 -8.98
N GLU A 47 -6.78 -13.86 -8.40
CA GLU A 47 -6.54 -14.17 -6.99
C GLU A 47 -5.42 -13.28 -6.45
N VAL A 48 -5.62 -12.67 -5.28
CA VAL A 48 -4.49 -12.11 -4.51
C VAL A 48 -3.76 -13.29 -3.87
N THR A 49 -2.50 -13.47 -4.22
CA THR A 49 -1.71 -14.66 -3.87
C THR A 49 -0.81 -14.45 -2.67
N CYS A 50 -0.46 -13.20 -2.37
CA CYS A 50 0.38 -12.84 -1.23
C CYS A 50 0.23 -11.36 -0.87
N VAL A 51 0.59 -11.03 0.38
CA VAL A 51 0.74 -9.68 0.88
C VAL A 51 1.97 -9.63 1.79
N GLY A 52 2.67 -8.50 1.81
CA GLY A 52 3.79 -8.27 2.72
C GLY A 52 4.08 -6.79 2.92
N PHE A 53 5.14 -6.47 3.65
CA PHE A 53 5.51 -5.11 4.00
C PHE A 53 7.01 -4.88 3.91
N ASN A 54 7.42 -3.72 3.40
CA ASN A 54 8.80 -3.26 3.50
C ASN A 54 8.90 -2.25 4.66
N PRO A 55 9.58 -2.59 5.78
CA PRO A 55 9.63 -1.70 6.95
C PRO A 55 10.36 -0.38 6.69
N ALA A 56 11.43 -0.41 5.89
CA ALA A 56 12.23 0.78 5.62
C ALA A 56 11.49 1.75 4.68
N LEU A 57 10.79 1.22 3.68
CA LEU A 57 10.03 2.00 2.69
C LEU A 57 8.60 2.31 3.15
N ARG A 58 8.12 1.66 4.23
CA ARG A 58 6.76 1.77 4.77
C ARG A 58 5.68 1.45 3.72
N GLN A 59 5.95 0.44 2.89
CA GLN A 59 5.06 0.06 1.79
C GLN A 59 4.50 -1.33 1.99
N LEU A 60 3.17 -1.43 2.01
CA LEU A 60 2.45 -2.67 1.80
C LEU A 60 2.48 -3.03 0.31
N LEU A 61 2.55 -4.32 0.02
CA LEU A 61 2.49 -4.85 -1.34
C LEU A 61 1.58 -6.06 -1.39
N ALA A 62 0.82 -6.19 -2.46
CA ALA A 62 0.09 -7.41 -2.80
C ALA A 62 0.36 -7.81 -4.25
N VAL A 63 0.49 -9.13 -4.49
CA VAL A 63 0.57 -9.70 -5.85
C VAL A 63 -0.77 -10.32 -6.19
N VAL A 64 -1.27 -10.01 -7.39
CA VAL A 64 -2.51 -10.52 -7.96
C VAL A 64 -2.17 -11.34 -9.19
N SER A 65 -2.59 -12.61 -9.17
CA SER A 65 -2.49 -13.53 -10.28
C SER A 65 -3.71 -13.38 -11.18
N VAL A 66 -3.49 -12.91 -12.40
CA VAL A 66 -4.49 -12.88 -13.48
C VAL A 66 -4.36 -14.19 -14.27
N LYS A 67 -5.41 -15.00 -14.27
CA LYS A 67 -5.34 -16.43 -14.66
C LYS A 67 -5.95 -16.75 -16.01
N GLN A 68 -6.83 -15.89 -16.53
CA GLN A 68 -7.58 -16.16 -17.75
C GLN A 68 -7.11 -15.22 -18.87
N THR A 69 -7.28 -15.65 -20.11
CA THR A 69 -6.95 -14.84 -21.29
C THR A 69 -8.03 -13.82 -21.64
N SER A 70 -9.20 -13.91 -20.99
CA SER A 70 -10.35 -13.04 -21.27
C SER A 70 -11.27 -12.87 -20.07
N GLY A 71 -12.06 -11.80 -20.08
CA GLY A 71 -12.99 -11.43 -19.00
C GLY A 71 -12.62 -10.12 -18.29
N TYR A 72 -11.71 -9.34 -18.90
CA TYR A 72 -11.14 -8.09 -18.40
C TYR A 72 -11.48 -6.91 -19.32
N GLN A 73 -12.65 -6.96 -19.98
CA GLN A 73 -13.23 -5.84 -20.74
C GLN A 73 -12.39 -5.33 -21.92
N GLY A 74 -11.63 -6.22 -22.58
CA GLY A 74 -10.91 -5.93 -23.81
C GLY A 74 -9.39 -6.03 -23.69
N GLY A 75 -8.70 -6.05 -24.83
CA GLY A 75 -7.24 -6.09 -24.88
C GLY A 75 -6.59 -4.76 -24.50
N LEU A 76 -5.24 -4.73 -24.45
CA LEU A 76 -4.41 -3.61 -23.97
C LEU A 76 -4.64 -2.24 -24.66
N CYS A 77 -5.33 -2.18 -25.80
CA CYS A 77 -5.69 -0.92 -26.47
C CYS A 77 -7.06 -0.38 -26.05
N LEU A 78 -7.78 -1.09 -25.19
CA LEU A 78 -9.08 -0.72 -24.65
C LEU A 78 -8.93 -0.37 -23.16
N ALA A 79 -10.05 -0.04 -22.50
CA ALA A 79 -10.03 0.43 -21.13
C ALA A 79 -9.62 -0.64 -20.10
N GLY A 80 -9.79 -1.93 -20.42
CA GLY A 80 -9.56 -3.01 -19.47
C GLY A 80 -10.58 -3.04 -18.32
N SER A 81 -10.38 -3.93 -17.34
CA SER A 81 -11.09 -3.89 -16.07
C SER A 81 -10.18 -3.44 -14.95
N SER A 82 -10.75 -2.85 -13.90
CA SER A 82 -10.00 -2.47 -12.71
C SER A 82 -10.01 -3.58 -11.66
N GLU A 83 -8.84 -3.93 -11.16
CA GLU A 83 -8.64 -4.88 -10.07
C GLU A 83 -8.23 -4.08 -8.83
N TYR A 84 -9.12 -4.06 -7.85
CA TYR A 84 -8.93 -3.30 -6.63
C TYR A 84 -8.42 -4.19 -5.50
N VAL A 85 -7.41 -3.72 -4.77
CA VAL A 85 -6.92 -4.34 -3.54
C VAL A 85 -7.04 -3.36 -2.39
N ARG A 86 -7.91 -3.67 -1.43
CA ARG A 86 -8.06 -2.91 -0.19
C ARG A 86 -7.22 -3.54 0.91
N PHE A 87 -6.51 -2.72 1.66
CA PHE A 87 -5.67 -3.15 2.76
C PHE A 87 -6.30 -2.79 4.11
N PHE A 88 -6.24 -3.74 5.03
CA PHE A 88 -6.62 -3.54 6.41
C PHE A 88 -5.48 -3.95 7.34
N VAL A 89 -5.36 -3.25 8.46
CA VAL A 89 -4.36 -3.56 9.50
C VAL A 89 -5.05 -3.68 10.86
N ASP A 90 -4.73 -4.74 11.59
CA ASP A 90 -5.12 -4.93 12.98
C ASP A 90 -3.95 -4.57 13.89
N TRP A 91 -4.10 -3.44 14.58
CA TRP A 91 -3.16 -2.92 15.57
C TRP A 91 -3.37 -3.47 16.98
N GLY A 92 -4.34 -4.39 17.17
CA GLY A 92 -4.73 -5.00 18.43
C GLY A 92 -6.20 -4.78 18.83
N ALA A 93 -6.96 -4.04 18.02
CA ALA A 93 -8.38 -3.70 18.27
C ALA A 93 -9.33 -4.18 17.15
N GLY A 94 -8.82 -4.99 16.21
CA GLY A 94 -9.50 -5.41 15.01
C GLY A 94 -8.98 -4.71 13.76
N LEU A 95 -9.35 -5.27 12.60
CA LEU A 95 -8.96 -4.79 11.27
C LEU A 95 -9.53 -3.40 10.98
N THR A 96 -8.65 -2.47 10.64
CA THR A 96 -8.98 -1.08 10.25
C THR A 96 -8.53 -0.83 8.82
N ASP A 97 -9.35 -0.11 8.03
CA ASP A 97 -9.02 0.23 6.64
C ASP A 97 -7.84 1.21 6.62
N VAL A 98 -6.80 0.88 5.86
CA VAL A 98 -5.61 1.75 5.70
C VAL A 98 -5.46 2.28 4.28
N GLY A 99 -6.28 1.81 3.35
CA GLY A 99 -6.32 2.34 1.99
C GLY A 99 -6.56 1.30 0.89
N LEU A 100 -6.49 1.79 -0.34
CA LEU A 100 -6.83 1.07 -1.55
C LEU A 100 -5.75 1.31 -2.60
N ALA A 101 -5.37 0.25 -3.32
CA ALA A 101 -4.60 0.34 -4.54
C ALA A 101 -5.32 -0.44 -5.66
N SER A 102 -4.93 -0.19 -6.91
CA SER A 102 -5.52 -0.89 -8.06
C SER A 102 -4.60 -0.87 -9.26
N PHE A 103 -4.83 -1.80 -10.17
CA PHE A 103 -4.25 -1.83 -11.50
C PHE A 103 -5.34 -2.15 -12.53
N THR A 104 -4.97 -2.12 -13.81
CA THR A 104 -5.89 -2.45 -14.92
C THR A 104 -5.45 -3.73 -15.61
N ALA A 105 -6.26 -4.78 -15.55
CA ALA A 105 -6.07 -6.00 -16.32
C ALA A 105 -6.78 -5.91 -17.68
N HIS A 106 -6.28 -6.70 -18.62
CA HIS A 106 -6.74 -6.74 -20.00
C HIS A 106 -6.83 -8.18 -20.49
N ASP A 107 -7.63 -8.39 -21.53
CA ASP A 107 -7.69 -9.65 -22.26
C ASP A 107 -6.37 -9.83 -23.04
N ILE A 108 -5.54 -10.77 -22.59
CA ILE A 108 -4.25 -11.09 -23.20
C ILE A 108 -4.34 -12.54 -23.72
N PRO A 109 -4.18 -12.79 -25.03
CA PRO A 109 -4.27 -14.15 -25.56
C PRO A 109 -3.04 -14.97 -25.17
N ASP A 110 -3.25 -16.24 -24.85
CA ASP A 110 -2.17 -17.22 -24.79
C ASP A 110 -1.75 -17.60 -26.21
N VAL A 111 -0.48 -17.39 -26.54
CA VAL A 111 0.10 -17.83 -27.81
C VAL A 111 0.97 -19.05 -27.53
N ALA A 112 0.73 -20.15 -28.25
CA ALA A 112 1.53 -21.38 -28.15
C ALA A 112 3.00 -21.13 -28.58
N PRO A 113 3.98 -21.90 -28.07
CA PRO A 113 3.83 -23.13 -27.28
C PRO A 113 3.67 -22.92 -25.77
N ASP A 114 4.11 -21.78 -25.24
CA ASP A 114 4.23 -21.57 -23.79
C ASP A 114 3.30 -20.44 -23.32
N PRO A 115 2.10 -20.76 -22.80
CA PRO A 115 1.11 -19.77 -22.45
C PRO A 115 1.61 -18.85 -21.31
N PRO A 116 1.48 -17.53 -21.44
CA PRO A 116 1.90 -16.57 -20.42
C PRO A 116 1.08 -16.60 -19.13
N HIS A 117 -0.17 -17.09 -19.15
CA HIS A 117 -0.99 -17.10 -17.94
C HIS A 117 -0.56 -18.21 -16.96
N PRO A 118 -0.56 -17.95 -15.64
CA PRO A 118 -1.01 -16.72 -15.01
C PRO A 118 0.03 -15.58 -15.03
N ILE A 119 -0.45 -14.36 -15.30
CA ILE A 119 0.35 -13.13 -15.26
C ILE A 119 0.27 -12.52 -13.86
N GLN A 120 1.41 -12.15 -13.29
CA GLN A 120 1.52 -11.61 -11.93
C GLN A 120 1.64 -10.10 -11.94
N TYR A 121 0.57 -9.45 -11.47
CA TYR A 121 0.51 -8.00 -11.27
C TYR A 121 0.76 -7.67 -9.81
N MET A 122 1.26 -6.47 -9.56
CA MET A 122 1.58 -6.01 -8.21
C MET A 122 1.00 -4.62 -7.97
N VAL A 123 0.47 -4.44 -6.77
CA VAL A 123 0.09 -3.12 -6.25
C VAL A 123 0.82 -2.86 -4.94
N HIS A 124 1.09 -1.59 -4.64
CA HIS A 124 1.65 -1.18 -3.36
C HIS A 124 0.87 -0.01 -2.78
N LEU A 125 0.91 0.13 -1.47
CA LEU A 125 0.27 1.20 -0.71
C LEU A 125 1.23 1.67 0.39
N ALA A 126 1.49 2.97 0.46
CA ALA A 126 2.21 3.54 1.60
C ALA A 126 1.37 3.40 2.87
N LEU A 127 1.98 2.96 3.96
CA LEU A 127 1.35 2.79 5.27
C LEU A 127 1.87 3.88 6.21
N ASP A 128 0.95 4.69 6.74
CA ASP A 128 1.27 5.55 7.88
C ASP A 128 1.25 4.71 9.16
N ASP A 129 2.44 4.32 9.61
CA ASP A 129 2.68 3.49 10.79
C ASP A 129 3.21 4.29 11.99
N ALA A 130 3.39 5.62 11.84
CA ALA A 130 4.17 6.43 12.77
C ALA A 130 3.62 6.38 14.21
N THR A 131 2.29 6.40 14.37
CA THR A 131 1.63 6.34 15.68
C THR A 131 1.66 4.96 16.35
N HIS A 132 2.13 3.93 15.65
CA HIS A 132 2.14 2.54 16.10
C HIS A 132 3.54 2.00 16.39
N ARG A 133 4.59 2.75 16.07
CA ARG A 133 5.97 2.34 16.30
C ARG A 133 6.29 2.23 17.78
N LYS A 134 7.20 1.31 18.09
CA LYS A 134 7.76 1.10 19.44
C LYS A 134 9.28 1.00 19.35
N LEU A 135 9.93 1.13 20.50
CA LEU A 135 11.37 0.91 20.62
C LEU A 135 11.76 -0.50 20.13
N CYS A 136 12.99 -0.64 19.66
CA CYS A 136 13.51 -1.87 19.06
C CYS A 136 13.40 -3.13 19.93
N ASN A 137 13.30 -2.99 21.26
CA ASN A 137 13.11 -4.13 22.16
C ASN A 137 11.66 -4.64 22.23
N SER A 138 10.73 -3.96 21.55
CA SER A 138 9.29 -4.22 21.62
C SER A 138 8.64 -4.42 20.24
N PRO A 139 8.92 -5.55 19.57
CA PRO A 139 8.05 -6.23 18.62
C PRO A 139 6.71 -5.58 18.22
N VAL A 140 6.55 -4.93 17.07
CA VAL A 140 5.20 -4.58 16.57
C VAL A 140 4.90 -5.41 15.33
N LEU A 141 4.03 -6.42 15.50
CA LEU A 141 3.73 -7.46 14.52
C LEU A 141 2.24 -7.48 14.15
N PRO A 142 1.71 -6.44 13.49
CA PRO A 142 0.29 -6.36 13.19
C PRO A 142 -0.11 -7.39 12.14
N HIS A 143 -1.39 -7.75 12.17
CA HIS A 143 -2.01 -8.61 11.18
C HIS A 143 -2.59 -7.76 10.05
N VAL A 144 -2.25 -8.09 8.81
CA VAL A 144 -2.66 -7.39 7.61
C VAL A 144 -3.57 -8.27 6.77
N ARG A 145 -4.62 -7.67 6.22
CA ARG A 145 -5.51 -8.30 5.23
C ARG A 145 -5.49 -7.51 3.93
N ALA A 146 -5.23 -8.17 2.81
CA ALA A 146 -5.46 -7.64 1.48
C ALA A 146 -6.72 -8.28 0.89
N VAL A 147 -7.67 -7.47 0.39
CA VAL A 147 -8.93 -7.93 -0.21
C VAL A 147 -8.98 -7.50 -1.67
N LEU A 148 -8.92 -8.47 -2.58
CA LEU A 148 -9.06 -8.28 -4.03
C LEU A 148 -10.53 -8.31 -4.43
N SER A 149 -10.95 -7.35 -5.26
CA SER A 149 -12.28 -7.36 -5.88
C SER A 149 -12.21 -6.87 -7.32
N TRP A 150 -12.79 -7.64 -8.23
CA TRP A 150 -12.87 -7.27 -9.63
C TRP A 150 -13.95 -6.23 -9.89
N ASN A 151 -13.56 -5.14 -10.56
CA ASN A 151 -14.41 -4.12 -11.14
C ASN A 151 -15.46 -3.54 -10.19
N ALA A 152 -15.22 -3.64 -8.89
CA ALA A 152 -16.01 -3.09 -7.81
C ALA A 152 -15.08 -2.89 -6.62
N ILE A 153 -15.07 -1.70 -6.04
CA ILE A 153 -14.22 -1.39 -4.89
C ILE A 153 -14.62 -2.29 -3.70
N PRO A 154 -13.67 -2.98 -3.03
CA PRO A 154 -13.93 -3.77 -1.85
C PRO A 154 -14.64 -2.96 -0.76
N SER A 155 -15.56 -3.62 -0.06
CA SER A 155 -16.32 -3.06 1.07
C SER A 155 -15.39 -2.58 2.20
N LEU A 156 -15.84 -1.57 2.96
CA LEU A 156 -15.16 -1.12 4.19
C LEU A 156 -15.26 -2.09 5.36
N ASN A 157 -16.20 -3.03 5.32
CA ASN A 157 -16.22 -4.15 6.27
C ASN A 157 -15.10 -5.16 5.89
N PRO A 158 -14.08 -5.36 6.74
CA PRO A 158 -12.94 -6.25 6.46
C PRO A 158 -13.32 -7.74 6.37
N ASN A 159 -14.52 -8.11 6.78
CA ASN A 159 -15.05 -9.47 6.71
C ASN A 159 -16.02 -9.68 5.54
N ALA A 160 -16.27 -8.64 4.74
CA ALA A 160 -17.10 -8.77 3.55
C ALA A 160 -16.32 -9.56 2.48
N VAL A 161 -16.93 -10.64 1.99
CA VAL A 161 -16.33 -11.44 0.93
C VAL A 161 -16.71 -10.82 -0.43
N PRO A 162 -15.73 -10.57 -1.32
CA PRO A 162 -16.01 -10.06 -2.66
C PRO A 162 -16.76 -11.11 -3.49
N ILE A 163 -17.47 -10.69 -4.54
CA ILE A 163 -18.16 -11.64 -5.44
C ILE A 163 -17.14 -12.40 -6.29
N PHE A 164 -16.20 -11.66 -6.91
CA PHE A 164 -15.07 -12.16 -7.68
C PHE A 164 -13.77 -11.60 -7.09
N GLY A 165 -12.84 -12.48 -6.74
CA GLY A 165 -11.65 -12.17 -5.95
C GLY A 165 -11.65 -12.91 -4.61
N ASN A 166 -10.71 -12.58 -3.74
CA ASN A 166 -10.50 -13.21 -2.44
C ASN A 166 -9.82 -12.25 -1.47
N SER A 167 -9.63 -12.70 -0.23
CA SER A 167 -8.76 -12.05 0.75
C SER A 167 -7.58 -12.93 1.10
N ILE A 168 -6.44 -12.33 1.39
CA ILE A 168 -5.29 -13.01 2.00
C ILE A 168 -4.81 -12.23 3.21
N ASP A 169 -4.36 -12.98 4.21
CA ASP A 169 -3.89 -12.49 5.49
C ASP A 169 -2.38 -12.76 5.63
N ALA A 170 -1.67 -11.85 6.30
CA ALA A 170 -0.27 -12.05 6.69
C ALA A 170 0.09 -11.22 7.92
N HIS A 171 1.09 -11.67 8.67
CA HIS A 171 1.73 -10.85 9.68
C HIS A 171 2.96 -10.15 9.12
N ILE A 172 3.17 -8.89 9.53
CA ILE A 172 4.28 -8.04 9.09
C ILE A 172 5.07 -7.54 10.30
N GLN A 173 6.20 -6.88 10.08
CA GLN A 173 6.98 -6.24 11.14
C GLN A 173 7.12 -4.74 10.88
N ILE A 174 6.69 -3.91 11.84
CA ILE A 174 6.77 -2.46 11.74
C ILE A 174 8.14 -1.97 12.20
N GLN A 175 8.73 -1.04 11.45
CA GLN A 175 10.04 -0.49 11.75
C GLN A 175 10.09 0.07 13.19
N PRO A 176 11.17 -0.17 13.95
CA PRO A 176 11.35 0.44 15.25
C PRO A 176 11.27 1.97 15.19
N GLU A 177 10.83 2.55 16.30
CA GLU A 177 10.76 4.00 16.49
C GLU A 177 12.14 4.64 16.38
N VAL A 178 12.18 5.84 15.79
CA VAL A 178 13.39 6.66 15.78
C VAL A 178 13.64 7.17 17.20
N LEU A 179 14.86 7.00 17.72
CA LEU A 179 15.18 7.40 19.09
C LEU A 179 15.08 8.93 19.25
N VAL A 180 14.03 9.40 19.94
CA VAL A 180 13.94 10.75 20.51
C VAL A 180 13.97 10.65 22.04
N LEU A 181 14.50 11.68 22.70
CA LEU A 181 14.69 11.65 24.15
C LEU A 181 13.35 11.54 24.91
N GLU A 182 12.30 12.19 24.43
CA GLU A 182 10.94 12.08 24.98
C GLU A 182 10.48 10.62 25.05
N LYS A 183 10.57 9.88 23.93
CA LYS A 183 10.14 8.48 23.86
C LYS A 183 10.92 7.56 24.78
N LEU A 184 12.21 7.84 24.98
CA LEU A 184 13.04 7.11 25.95
C LEU A 184 12.61 7.38 27.40
N ILE A 185 12.19 8.59 27.71
CA ILE A 185 11.66 8.96 29.02
C ILE A 185 10.28 8.32 29.24
N GLU A 186 9.38 8.42 28.27
CA GLU A 186 8.04 7.78 28.31
C GLU A 186 8.15 6.26 28.50
N ALA A 187 9.12 5.62 27.84
CA ALA A 187 9.39 4.19 27.98
C ALA A 187 10.15 3.83 29.27
N GLY A 188 10.55 4.81 30.09
CA GLY A 188 11.31 4.60 31.33
C GLY A 188 12.76 4.15 31.11
N VAL A 189 13.26 4.23 29.88
CA VAL A 189 14.65 3.88 29.51
C VAL A 189 15.62 4.97 29.95
N ALA A 190 15.21 6.24 29.86
CA ALA A 190 15.98 7.39 30.34
C ALA A 190 15.28 8.04 31.53
N GLN A 191 15.99 8.23 32.63
CA GLN A 191 15.52 9.01 33.77
C GLN A 191 16.36 10.28 33.87
N LEU A 192 15.75 11.43 33.55
CA LEU A 192 16.42 12.73 33.64
C LEU A 192 15.79 13.56 34.76
N PRO A 193 16.60 14.26 35.57
CA PRO A 193 16.10 15.25 36.52
C PRO A 193 15.29 16.35 35.81
N ALA A 194 14.25 16.88 36.47
CA ALA A 194 13.38 17.91 35.91
C ALA A 194 14.15 19.14 35.37
N TRP A 195 15.21 19.57 36.05
CA TRP A 195 16.03 20.71 35.61
C TRP A 195 16.78 20.47 34.29
N VAL A 196 17.01 19.21 33.91
CA VAL A 196 17.61 18.84 32.61
C VAL A 196 16.56 18.92 31.51
N LEU A 197 15.33 18.45 31.79
CA LEU A 197 14.21 18.47 30.84
C LEU A 197 13.87 19.90 30.38
N ASP A 198 14.01 20.89 31.27
CA ASP A 198 13.80 22.29 30.94
C ASP A 198 14.89 22.89 30.02
N GLN A 199 16.00 22.18 29.81
CA GLN A 199 17.17 22.67 29.06
C GLN A 199 17.50 21.85 27.81
N VAL A 200 16.77 20.77 27.55
CA VAL A 200 17.02 19.89 26.41
C VAL A 200 15.78 19.83 25.52
N ASP A 201 16.00 19.87 24.21
CA ASP A 201 14.93 19.60 23.26
C ASP A 201 14.64 18.10 23.26
N VAL A 202 13.62 17.69 24.01
CA VAL A 202 13.24 16.28 24.13
C VAL A 202 12.66 15.71 22.82
N GLN A 203 12.27 16.59 21.89
CA GLN A 203 11.76 16.22 20.56
C GLN A 203 12.89 16.03 19.54
N GLN A 204 14.11 16.42 19.88
CA GLN A 204 15.25 16.24 19.00
C GLN A 204 15.53 14.74 18.78
N THR A 205 15.58 14.34 17.51
CA THR A 205 16.06 13.03 17.11
C THR A 205 17.50 12.82 17.56
N LEU A 206 17.73 11.77 18.34
CA LEU A 206 19.06 11.34 18.75
C LEU A 206 19.72 10.65 17.56
N ALA A 207 20.98 11.00 17.28
CA ALA A 207 21.77 10.29 16.30
C ALA A 207 22.01 8.86 16.78
N ALA A 208 21.22 7.91 16.30
CA ALA A 208 21.50 6.50 16.50
C ALA A 208 22.76 6.16 15.70
N GLY A 209 23.81 5.72 16.38
CA GLY A 209 24.94 5.09 15.70
C GLY A 209 24.48 3.86 14.89
N PRO A 210 25.28 3.38 13.93
CA PRO A 210 24.93 2.18 13.18
C PRO A 210 24.68 1.01 14.14
N LEU A 211 23.64 0.22 13.87
CA LEU A 211 23.36 -0.97 14.67
C LEU A 211 24.52 -1.96 14.54
N MET A 212 24.96 -2.50 15.67
CA MET A 212 26.11 -3.42 15.73
C MET A 212 25.67 -4.88 15.59
N PRO A 213 26.47 -5.76 14.95
CA PRO A 213 26.21 -7.18 14.92
C PRO A 213 26.40 -7.81 16.30
N VAL A 214 25.72 -8.93 16.55
CA VAL A 214 25.94 -9.73 17.76
C VAL A 214 27.27 -10.51 17.62
N PRO A 215 28.17 -10.48 18.62
CA PRO A 215 29.39 -11.28 18.60
C PRO A 215 29.10 -12.79 18.48
N LEU A 216 29.85 -13.52 17.65
CA LEU A 216 29.62 -14.94 17.36
C LEU A 216 29.77 -15.83 18.61
N HIS A 217 30.71 -15.51 19.51
CA HIS A 217 30.87 -16.24 20.76
C HIS A 217 29.64 -16.17 21.68
N ALA A 218 28.82 -15.11 21.55
CA ALA A 218 27.56 -14.96 22.27
C ALA A 218 26.39 -15.58 21.49
N LEU A 219 26.38 -15.41 20.16
CA LEU A 219 25.30 -15.87 19.28
C LEU A 219 25.26 -17.41 19.17
N LEU A 220 26.41 -18.06 18.98
CA LEU A 220 26.48 -19.50 18.71
C LEU A 220 25.91 -20.37 19.84
N PRO A 221 26.25 -20.16 21.13
CA PRO A 221 25.65 -20.94 22.22
C PRO A 221 24.14 -20.72 22.35
N GLU A 222 23.64 -19.51 22.08
CA GLU A 222 22.21 -19.21 22.11
C GLU A 222 21.48 -19.90 20.95
N ASN A 223 22.05 -19.85 19.75
CA ASN A 223 21.49 -20.52 18.57
C ASN A 223 21.45 -22.03 18.73
N ARG A 224 22.50 -22.65 19.29
CA ARG A 224 22.50 -24.09 19.65
C ARG A 224 21.38 -24.44 20.64
N ARG A 225 21.15 -23.61 21.68
CA ARG A 225 20.02 -23.78 22.62
C ARG A 225 18.66 -23.72 21.90
N ARG A 226 18.56 -22.85 20.90
CA ARG A 226 17.37 -22.68 20.05
C ARG A 226 17.27 -23.69 18.90
N LYS A 227 18.21 -24.65 18.82
CA LYS A 227 18.31 -25.68 17.77
C LYS A 227 18.46 -25.08 16.37
N ILE A 228 19.12 -23.94 16.26
CA ILE A 228 19.55 -23.37 14.98
C ILE A 228 20.87 -24.05 14.61
N PRO A 229 21.02 -24.57 13.38
CA PRO A 229 22.26 -25.22 12.96
C PRO A 229 23.46 -24.26 12.97
N ASP A 230 24.64 -24.79 13.25
CA ASP A 230 25.89 -24.01 13.24
C ASP A 230 26.18 -23.44 11.85
N HIS A 231 25.88 -24.20 10.77
CA HIS A 231 26.03 -23.73 9.38
C HIS A 231 25.10 -22.57 9.04
N ARG A 232 23.93 -22.42 9.69
CA ARG A 232 23.10 -21.20 9.59
C ARG A 232 23.78 -20.03 10.26
N THR A 233 24.21 -20.22 11.51
CA THR A 233 24.80 -19.16 12.34
C THR A 233 26.10 -18.60 11.76
N LEU A 234 26.94 -19.48 11.19
CA LEU A 234 28.26 -19.14 10.70
C LEU A 234 28.29 -18.81 9.21
N TYR A 235 27.20 -19.04 8.46
CA TYR A 235 27.11 -18.71 7.04
C TYR A 235 27.53 -17.28 6.67
N PRO A 236 27.10 -16.22 7.41
CA PRO A 236 27.47 -14.84 7.11
C PRO A 236 28.98 -14.57 7.15
N VAL A 237 29.74 -15.46 7.80
CA VAL A 237 31.20 -15.38 7.92
C VAL A 237 31.89 -16.35 6.96
N ILE A 238 31.41 -17.58 6.86
CA ILE A 238 32.05 -18.62 6.04
C ILE A 238 31.88 -18.30 4.54
N GLN A 239 30.65 -17.98 4.10
CA GLN A 239 30.37 -17.75 2.67
C GLN A 239 31.24 -16.64 2.07
N PRO A 240 31.36 -15.44 2.67
CA PRO A 240 32.17 -14.39 2.08
C PRO A 240 33.68 -14.69 2.12
N LEU A 241 34.17 -15.44 3.12
CA LEU A 241 35.56 -15.90 3.17
C LEU A 241 35.87 -16.91 2.04
N VAL A 242 34.95 -17.84 1.77
CA VAL A 242 35.08 -18.80 0.67
C VAL A 242 35.01 -18.10 -0.69
N ALA A 243 34.12 -17.11 -0.85
CA ALA A 243 34.05 -16.29 -2.06
C ALA A 243 35.32 -15.44 -2.31
N GLY A 244 36.02 -15.06 -1.24
CA GLY A 244 37.28 -14.32 -1.30
C GLY A 244 37.14 -12.87 -1.81
N GLY A 245 38.29 -12.23 -2.09
CA GLY A 245 38.34 -10.86 -2.61
C GLY A 245 37.63 -9.84 -1.70
N GLN A 246 36.93 -8.88 -2.31
CA GLN A 246 36.18 -7.82 -1.59
C GLN A 246 35.01 -8.37 -0.75
N SER A 247 34.54 -9.60 -1.02
CA SER A 247 33.50 -10.23 -0.20
C SER A 247 34.02 -10.57 1.19
N ALA A 248 35.30 -10.96 1.32
CA ALA A 248 35.92 -11.26 2.60
C ALA A 248 35.98 -10.03 3.53
N ASP A 249 36.05 -8.81 2.98
CA ASP A 249 36.07 -7.57 3.76
C ASP A 249 34.76 -7.34 4.53
N LYS A 250 33.64 -7.92 4.09
CA LYS A 250 32.35 -7.86 4.80
C LYS A 250 32.39 -8.54 6.17
N VAL A 251 33.35 -9.45 6.37
CA VAL A 251 33.54 -10.19 7.62
C VAL A 251 34.28 -9.35 8.67
N ALA A 252 34.96 -8.27 8.27
CA ALA A 252 35.74 -7.41 9.17
C ALA A 252 34.90 -6.71 10.25
N ALA A 253 33.58 -6.57 10.04
CA ALA A 253 32.66 -6.06 11.06
C ALA A 253 32.55 -7.00 12.28
N GLN A 254 32.93 -8.27 12.12
CA GLN A 254 32.88 -9.28 13.16
C GLN A 254 34.15 -9.24 14.03
N GLN A 255 33.99 -8.76 15.26
CA GLN A 255 35.12 -8.43 16.14
C GLN A 255 35.80 -9.65 16.80
N ASP A 256 35.20 -10.84 16.73
CA ASP A 256 35.60 -12.01 17.52
C ASP A 256 35.96 -13.25 16.68
N LEU A 257 36.22 -13.08 15.38
CA LEU A 257 36.61 -14.17 14.47
C LEU A 257 37.81 -14.99 14.98
N ALA A 258 38.77 -14.32 15.61
CA ALA A 258 39.97 -14.96 16.18
C ALA A 258 39.65 -15.95 17.31
N LYS A 259 38.45 -15.87 17.90
CA LYS A 259 37.98 -16.76 18.98
C LYS A 259 37.17 -17.95 18.48
N LEU A 260 36.92 -18.06 17.16
CA LEU A 260 36.12 -19.15 16.58
C LEU A 260 36.71 -20.53 16.87
N GLY A 261 38.05 -20.65 16.89
CA GLY A 261 38.75 -21.89 17.21
C GLY A 261 38.48 -22.42 18.63
N GLU A 262 37.96 -21.57 19.53
CA GLU A 262 37.63 -21.91 20.91
C GLU A 262 36.18 -22.41 21.08
N LEU A 263 35.36 -22.36 20.01
CA LEU A 263 33.92 -22.61 20.06
C LEU A 263 33.49 -24.06 19.74
N GLY A 264 34.46 -24.95 19.51
CA GLY A 264 34.19 -26.36 19.16
C GLY A 264 33.37 -26.48 17.89
N ILE A 265 33.86 -25.85 16.82
CA ILE A 265 33.23 -25.85 15.49
C ILE A 265 33.96 -26.88 14.63
N ASP A 266 33.22 -27.81 14.03
CA ASP A 266 33.75 -28.69 13.00
C ASP A 266 33.69 -27.98 11.64
N LEU A 267 34.80 -27.36 11.24
CA LEU A 267 34.85 -26.60 10.00
C LEU A 267 34.77 -27.50 8.76
N GLU A 268 35.26 -28.74 8.84
CA GLU A 268 35.25 -29.67 7.72
C GLU A 268 33.80 -30.10 7.42
N GLU A 269 33.05 -30.49 8.45
CA GLU A 269 31.62 -30.81 8.33
C GLU A 269 30.81 -29.61 7.81
N LEU A 270 31.09 -28.40 8.30
CA LEU A 270 30.40 -27.20 7.82
C LEU A 270 30.67 -26.89 6.35
N LEU A 271 31.91 -27.03 5.90
CA LEU A 271 32.27 -26.81 4.50
C LEU A 271 31.67 -27.88 3.60
N GLU A 272 31.61 -29.13 4.06
CA GLU A 272 30.93 -30.21 3.33
C GLU A 272 29.42 -29.97 3.22
N ILE A 273 28.75 -29.53 4.30
CA ILE A 273 27.33 -29.17 4.26
C ILE A 273 27.08 -28.00 3.30
N LEU A 274 27.88 -26.93 3.39
CA LEU A 274 27.62 -25.69 2.65
C LEU A 274 28.10 -25.73 1.18
N PHE A 275 29.16 -26.49 0.88
CA PHE A 275 29.88 -26.46 -0.39
C PHE A 275 30.25 -27.84 -0.95
N GLY A 276 29.73 -28.92 -0.36
CA GLY A 276 29.96 -30.28 -0.80
C GLY A 276 29.55 -30.53 -2.25
N THR A 277 30.07 -31.62 -2.82
CA THR A 277 29.86 -32.01 -4.23
C THR A 277 28.75 -33.04 -4.43
N GLU A 278 28.24 -33.63 -3.36
CA GLU A 278 26.89 -34.20 -3.36
C GLU A 278 25.93 -33.02 -3.55
N GLU A 279 24.94 -33.13 -4.45
CA GLU A 279 24.09 -32.01 -4.89
C GLU A 279 23.90 -30.98 -3.76
N PRO A 280 24.36 -29.71 -3.88
CA PRO A 280 23.97 -28.71 -2.90
C PRO A 280 22.43 -28.76 -2.87
N PRO A 281 21.79 -28.96 -1.71
CA PRO A 281 20.35 -29.11 -1.65
C PRO A 281 19.78 -27.84 -2.29
N GLY A 282 18.98 -28.00 -3.36
CA GLY A 282 18.33 -26.87 -4.01
C GLY A 282 17.72 -25.99 -2.91
N GLY A 283 18.19 -24.74 -2.82
CA GLY A 283 17.90 -23.74 -1.79
C GLY A 283 17.05 -24.19 -0.58
N ASP A 284 17.68 -24.18 0.62
CA ASP A 284 16.98 -24.48 1.87
C ASP A 284 16.00 -23.36 2.23
N THR A 285 14.71 -23.71 2.34
CA THR A 285 13.61 -22.78 2.68
C THR A 285 13.05 -22.97 4.08
N SER A 286 13.79 -23.62 4.98
CA SER A 286 13.36 -23.91 6.36
C SER A 286 13.31 -22.69 7.27
N PHE A 287 13.98 -21.59 6.87
CA PHE A 287 13.98 -20.29 7.54
C PHE A 287 13.22 -19.24 6.74
N GLU A 288 13.50 -19.12 5.44
CA GLU A 288 12.89 -18.12 4.55
C GLU A 288 12.47 -18.71 3.20
N GLU A 289 11.55 -18.05 2.50
CA GLU A 289 11.13 -18.42 1.15
C GLU A 289 10.60 -17.19 0.41
N VAL A 290 10.98 -17.00 -0.87
CA VAL A 290 10.26 -16.10 -1.76
C VAL A 290 9.01 -16.81 -2.24
N VAL A 291 7.84 -16.29 -1.84
CA VAL A 291 6.54 -16.96 -2.03
C VAL A 291 5.75 -16.41 -3.22
N CYS A 292 6.06 -15.20 -3.66
CA CYS A 292 5.46 -14.57 -4.84
C CYS A 292 6.36 -13.44 -5.36
N ALA A 293 6.18 -13.10 -6.64
CA ALA A 293 6.80 -11.94 -7.28
C ALA A 293 5.86 -11.38 -8.36
N GLY A 294 6.02 -10.11 -8.70
CA GLY A 294 5.21 -9.47 -9.74
C GLY A 294 5.76 -8.10 -10.14
N LEU A 295 5.05 -7.46 -11.08
CA LEU A 295 5.37 -6.13 -11.60
C LEU A 295 4.23 -5.16 -11.31
N ASN A 296 4.54 -3.99 -10.76
CA ASN A 296 3.65 -2.85 -10.84
C ASN A 296 3.90 -2.20 -12.19
N THR A 297 2.95 -2.41 -13.10
CA THR A 297 3.06 -2.02 -14.50
C THR A 297 3.02 -0.51 -14.69
N ASP A 298 2.42 0.23 -13.77
CA ASP A 298 2.26 1.68 -13.90
C ASP A 298 3.56 2.42 -13.55
N THR A 299 4.34 1.88 -12.61
CA THR A 299 5.58 2.52 -12.11
C THR A 299 6.87 1.84 -12.58
N ASP A 300 6.77 0.76 -13.36
CA ASP A 300 7.88 -0.12 -13.76
C ASP A 300 8.69 -0.61 -12.53
N THR A 301 7.99 -1.05 -11.48
CA THR A 301 8.61 -1.53 -10.22
C THR A 301 8.39 -3.02 -10.04
N LEU A 302 9.46 -3.79 -9.96
CA LEU A 302 9.43 -5.20 -9.60
C LEU A 302 9.31 -5.35 -8.09
N GLY A 303 8.68 -6.43 -7.63
CA GLY A 303 8.66 -6.75 -6.20
C GLY A 303 8.46 -8.23 -5.92
N ALA A 304 8.84 -8.63 -4.71
CA ALA A 304 8.69 -9.99 -4.22
C ALA A 304 8.37 -10.00 -2.72
N VAL A 305 7.60 -11.00 -2.29
CA VAL A 305 7.32 -11.24 -0.86
C VAL A 305 8.16 -12.40 -0.36
N ILE A 306 8.85 -12.17 0.75
CA ILE A 306 9.68 -13.15 1.46
C ILE A 306 8.98 -13.52 2.75
N ARG A 307 8.78 -14.82 2.98
CA ARG A 307 8.18 -15.35 4.19
C ARG A 307 9.26 -15.85 5.14
N ILE A 308 9.38 -15.20 6.29
CA ILE A 308 10.21 -15.62 7.42
C ILE A 308 9.42 -16.61 8.27
N LYS A 309 9.90 -17.85 8.37
CA LYS A 309 9.22 -19.00 9.00
C LYS A 309 9.73 -19.32 10.41
N ARG A 310 10.93 -18.85 10.75
CA ARG A 310 11.55 -19.07 12.07
C ARG A 310 11.67 -17.75 12.83
N PRO A 311 11.52 -17.75 14.17
CA PRO A 311 11.70 -16.55 15.00
C PRO A 311 13.17 -16.11 15.13
N ASN A 312 14.12 -17.03 14.91
CA ASN A 312 15.52 -16.81 15.20
C ASN A 312 16.40 -17.44 14.10
N GLY A 313 17.63 -16.97 13.98
CA GLY A 313 18.59 -17.39 12.95
C GLY A 313 19.04 -16.26 12.02
N TYR A 314 18.81 -14.99 12.43
CA TYR A 314 19.02 -13.79 11.63
C TYR A 314 20.05 -12.83 12.24
N GLY A 315 20.86 -13.28 13.20
CA GLY A 315 22.06 -12.56 13.63
C GLY A 315 21.86 -11.43 14.64
N GLY A 316 20.68 -11.31 15.25
CA GLY A 316 20.37 -10.29 16.25
C GLY A 316 18.93 -9.80 16.20
N ASN A 317 18.46 -9.21 17.29
CA ASN A 317 17.15 -8.58 17.38
C ASN A 317 17.14 -7.18 16.73
N LEU A 318 15.99 -6.51 16.73
CA LEU A 318 15.79 -5.19 16.12
C LEU A 318 16.67 -4.06 16.69
N CYS A 319 17.34 -4.26 17.83
CA CYS A 319 18.32 -3.34 18.40
C CYS A 319 19.77 -3.64 17.95
N GLN A 320 19.96 -4.65 17.10
CA GLN A 320 21.22 -5.03 16.49
C GLN A 320 21.08 -5.03 14.97
N SER A 321 22.17 -5.25 14.24
CA SER A 321 22.16 -5.16 12.78
C SER A 321 21.22 -6.16 12.10
N GLY A 322 20.90 -7.28 12.75
CA GLY A 322 20.19 -8.39 12.13
C GLY A 322 20.97 -8.96 10.95
N SER A 323 20.23 -9.41 9.94
CA SER A 323 20.77 -9.93 8.68
C SER A 323 19.90 -9.48 7.50
N THR A 324 20.34 -9.78 6.29
CA THR A 324 19.72 -9.27 5.07
C THR A 324 19.17 -10.41 4.23
N GLU A 325 17.93 -10.25 3.76
CA GLU A 325 17.40 -11.06 2.66
C GLU A 325 17.61 -10.31 1.35
N TYR A 326 18.10 -11.00 0.32
CA TYR A 326 18.34 -10.45 -1.01
C TYR A 326 17.50 -11.20 -2.04
N VAL A 327 16.94 -10.48 -3.01
CA VAL A 327 16.27 -11.05 -4.18
C VAL A 327 16.86 -10.44 -5.44
N ALA A 328 17.49 -11.29 -6.26
CA ALA A 328 17.94 -10.92 -7.60
C ALA A 328 16.84 -11.18 -8.61
N PHE A 329 16.61 -10.24 -9.51
CA PHE A 329 15.61 -10.31 -10.56
C PHE A 329 16.26 -10.49 -11.93
N TRP A 330 15.71 -11.41 -12.72
CA TRP A 330 16.22 -11.77 -14.04
C TRP A 330 15.08 -11.83 -15.04
N ALA A 331 15.28 -11.27 -16.23
CA ALA A 331 14.32 -11.32 -17.33
C ALA A 331 14.74 -12.33 -18.40
N ASP A 332 13.74 -12.97 -18.97
CA ASP A 332 13.82 -13.81 -20.15
C ASP A 332 13.08 -13.13 -21.31
N TRP A 333 13.78 -12.23 -22.00
CA TRP A 333 13.19 -11.37 -23.03
C TRP A 333 12.78 -12.12 -24.31
N ASP A 334 13.41 -13.26 -24.58
CA ASP A 334 13.22 -14.05 -25.78
C ASP A 334 12.46 -15.36 -25.53
N ASP A 335 11.92 -15.53 -24.31
CA ASP A 335 11.19 -16.73 -23.86
C ASP A 335 12.01 -18.03 -24.07
N SER A 336 13.35 -17.94 -23.99
CA SER A 336 14.25 -19.08 -24.17
C SER A 336 14.33 -19.99 -22.93
N GLY A 337 13.80 -19.53 -21.80
CA GLY A 337 13.95 -20.14 -20.47
C GLY A 337 15.33 -19.90 -19.86
N SER A 338 16.18 -19.10 -20.50
CA SER A 338 17.57 -18.87 -20.06
C SER A 338 17.67 -17.80 -18.97
N TYR A 339 16.73 -16.85 -18.93
CA TYR A 339 16.74 -15.71 -18.00
C TYR A 339 18.06 -14.91 -18.08
N ALA A 340 18.59 -14.73 -19.28
CA ALA A 340 19.96 -14.22 -19.48
C ALA A 340 20.19 -12.76 -19.03
N THR A 341 19.13 -11.98 -18.75
CA THR A 341 19.28 -10.56 -18.41
C THR A 341 19.07 -10.29 -16.93
N TYR A 342 20.13 -9.88 -16.25
CA TYR A 342 20.07 -9.38 -14.88
C TYR A 342 19.41 -8.00 -14.84
N LEU A 343 18.37 -7.83 -14.01
CA LEU A 343 17.66 -6.57 -13.84
C LEU A 343 18.13 -5.79 -12.62
N GLY A 344 18.63 -6.48 -11.60
CA GLY A 344 19.06 -5.89 -10.34
C GLY A 344 18.78 -6.80 -9.15
N THR A 345 19.24 -6.36 -7.99
CA THR A 345 18.96 -7.02 -6.71
C THR A 345 18.27 -6.02 -5.80
N ALA A 346 17.30 -6.47 -5.03
CA ALA A 346 16.70 -5.71 -3.94
C ALA A 346 16.80 -6.50 -2.64
N ALA A 347 16.70 -5.83 -1.51
CA ALA A 347 16.98 -6.41 -0.22
C ALA A 347 16.12 -5.83 0.90
N VAL A 348 15.99 -6.59 1.99
CA VAL A 348 15.28 -6.17 3.21
C VAL A 348 16.01 -6.71 4.45
N GLN A 349 16.05 -5.92 5.52
CA GLN A 349 16.61 -6.37 6.80
C GLN A 349 15.60 -7.22 7.57
N VAL A 350 16.10 -8.30 8.15
CA VAL A 350 15.34 -9.21 9.01
C VAL A 350 16.10 -9.47 10.32
N HIS A 351 15.36 -9.79 11.37
CA HIS A 351 15.88 -9.85 12.73
C HIS A 351 15.32 -11.04 13.50
N ASP A 352 16.02 -11.43 14.55
CA ASP A 352 15.52 -12.36 15.56
C ASP A 352 14.40 -11.70 16.38
N ILE A 353 13.24 -12.34 16.40
CA ILE A 353 12.05 -11.87 17.10
C ILE A 353 11.58 -12.99 18.02
N GLY A 354 11.55 -12.71 19.33
CA GLY A 354 11.41 -13.74 20.36
C GLY A 354 10.21 -14.69 20.17
N ALA A 355 9.12 -14.18 19.62
CA ALA A 355 7.99 -14.98 19.15
C ALA A 355 7.42 -14.37 17.86
N ILE A 356 7.14 -15.21 16.88
CA ILE A 356 6.44 -14.84 15.65
C ILE A 356 5.16 -15.68 15.50
N PRO A 357 4.16 -15.18 14.76
CA PRO A 357 2.97 -15.95 14.42
C PRO A 357 3.29 -17.27 13.69
N PRO A 358 2.45 -18.32 13.81
CA PRO A 358 2.72 -19.63 13.20
C PRO A 358 2.85 -19.61 11.67
N ASP A 359 2.17 -18.67 11.01
CA ASP A 359 2.24 -18.43 9.57
C ASP A 359 3.49 -17.65 9.14
N GLY A 360 4.29 -17.15 10.09
CA GLY A 360 5.53 -16.42 9.85
C GLY A 360 5.35 -14.91 9.71
N LEU A 361 6.37 -14.23 9.18
CA LEU A 361 6.34 -12.80 8.87
C LEU A 361 6.61 -12.55 7.38
N SER A 362 5.86 -11.66 6.75
CA SER A 362 5.96 -11.37 5.31
C SER A 362 6.65 -10.03 5.06
N TYR A 363 7.87 -10.10 4.54
CA TYR A 363 8.66 -8.94 4.14
C TYR A 363 8.60 -8.74 2.64
N VAL A 364 8.86 -7.51 2.19
CA VAL A 364 8.82 -7.14 0.78
C VAL A 364 10.13 -6.50 0.35
N VAL A 365 10.56 -6.82 -0.86
CA VAL A 365 11.60 -6.10 -1.59
C VAL A 365 11.01 -5.45 -2.84
N LEU A 366 11.53 -4.29 -3.21
CA LEU A 366 11.08 -3.49 -4.36
C LEU A 366 12.29 -3.07 -5.19
N LEU A 367 12.19 -3.22 -6.51
CA LEU A 367 13.22 -2.83 -7.47
C LEU A 367 12.62 -1.95 -8.58
N PRO A 368 12.74 -0.62 -8.44
CA PRO A 368 12.68 0.31 -9.57
C PRO A 368 13.43 -0.19 -10.81
N SER A 369 12.76 -0.26 -11.96
CA SER A 369 13.35 -0.71 -13.22
C SER A 369 13.03 0.28 -14.36
N ASN A 370 13.86 0.27 -15.40
CA ASN A 370 13.61 1.04 -16.63
C ASN A 370 13.33 0.09 -17.78
N PHE A 371 12.07 0.00 -18.19
CA PHE A 371 11.63 -0.81 -19.34
C PHE A 371 11.37 0.02 -20.61
N SER A 372 11.80 1.29 -20.64
CA SER A 372 11.49 2.21 -21.75
C SER A 372 12.00 1.73 -23.11
N ALA A 373 13.08 0.93 -23.16
CA ALA A 373 13.60 0.36 -24.40
C ALA A 373 12.83 -0.89 -24.86
N GLN A 374 12.04 -1.51 -23.97
CA GLN A 374 11.30 -2.74 -24.20
C GLN A 374 9.81 -2.50 -24.44
N LEU A 375 9.34 -1.25 -24.38
CA LEU A 375 7.92 -0.94 -24.60
C LEU A 375 7.47 -1.31 -26.02
N THR A 376 6.31 -1.94 -26.13
CA THR A 376 5.65 -2.27 -27.40
C THR A 376 4.28 -1.62 -27.49
N ALA A 377 3.81 -1.39 -28.72
CA ALA A 377 2.47 -0.87 -28.92
C ALA A 377 1.41 -1.81 -28.31
N CYS A 378 0.30 -1.26 -27.82
CA CYS A 378 -0.77 -2.01 -27.14
C CYS A 378 -1.35 -3.18 -27.95
N GLY A 379 -1.25 -3.16 -29.29
CA GLY A 379 -1.70 -4.25 -30.14
C GLY A 379 -0.85 -5.52 -30.02
N ASN A 380 0.35 -5.43 -29.44
CA ASN A 380 1.29 -6.52 -29.25
C ASN A 380 1.65 -6.61 -27.75
N PRO A 381 0.87 -7.35 -26.95
CA PRO A 381 1.16 -7.55 -25.53
C PRO A 381 2.62 -7.97 -25.30
N ASN A 382 3.33 -7.26 -24.44
CA ASN A 382 4.69 -7.61 -24.04
C ASN A 382 4.66 -8.37 -22.72
N ILE A 383 4.68 -9.71 -22.81
CA ILE A 383 4.75 -10.58 -21.65
C ILE A 383 6.16 -11.15 -21.56
N VAL A 384 6.74 -11.05 -20.37
CA VAL A 384 8.13 -11.44 -20.10
C VAL A 384 8.14 -12.36 -18.89
N ARG A 385 8.97 -13.41 -18.92
CA ARG A 385 9.21 -14.22 -17.73
C ARG A 385 10.26 -13.55 -16.85
N LEU A 386 9.94 -13.49 -15.57
CA LEU A 386 10.79 -12.98 -14.52
C LEU A 386 11.18 -14.16 -13.62
N ARG A 387 12.46 -14.24 -13.28
CA ARG A 387 12.94 -15.09 -12.19
C ARG A 387 13.39 -14.23 -11.02
N ALA A 388 12.84 -14.52 -9.85
CA ALA A 388 13.28 -13.99 -8.56
C ALA A 388 14.13 -15.05 -7.85
N VAL A 389 15.36 -14.71 -7.45
CA VAL A 389 16.28 -15.61 -6.75
C VAL A 389 16.55 -15.05 -5.35
N LEU A 390 16.04 -15.72 -4.32
CA LEU A 390 16.26 -15.38 -2.92
C LEU A 390 17.59 -15.95 -2.44
N SER A 391 18.32 -15.14 -1.67
CA SER A 391 19.48 -15.56 -0.89
C SER A 391 19.55 -14.79 0.41
N TRP A 392 19.89 -15.49 1.49
CA TRP A 392 20.09 -14.89 2.80
C TRP A 392 21.56 -14.54 3.07
N SER A 393 21.77 -13.41 3.74
CA SER A 393 23.03 -12.83 4.24
C SER A 393 24.10 -12.51 3.19
N THR A 394 24.06 -13.13 2.02
CA THR A 394 24.95 -12.86 0.89
C THR A 394 24.10 -12.62 -0.36
N PRO A 395 24.47 -11.65 -1.22
CA PRO A 395 23.73 -11.42 -2.46
C PRO A 395 23.74 -12.67 -3.37
N PRO A 396 22.67 -12.92 -4.15
CA PRO A 396 22.65 -13.93 -5.19
C PRO A 396 23.68 -13.63 -6.29
N SER A 397 23.92 -14.62 -7.16
CA SER A 397 24.71 -14.41 -8.37
C SER A 397 24.11 -13.31 -9.25
N THR A 398 24.97 -12.49 -9.86
CA THR A 398 24.60 -11.48 -10.87
C THR A 398 24.98 -11.92 -12.29
N VAL A 399 25.50 -13.14 -12.45
CA VAL A 399 25.96 -13.70 -13.73
C VAL A 399 25.36 -15.08 -14.05
N ASP A 400 24.71 -15.73 -13.09
CA ASP A 400 24.04 -17.01 -13.26
C ASP A 400 22.65 -16.99 -12.60
N PRO A 401 21.56 -16.97 -13.40
CA PRO A 401 20.18 -16.96 -12.89
C PRO A 401 19.73 -18.32 -12.31
N ASN A 402 20.56 -19.37 -12.40
CA ASN A 402 20.26 -20.69 -11.83
C ASN A 402 21.02 -20.96 -10.53
N ALA A 403 22.06 -20.18 -10.24
CA ALA A 403 22.84 -20.34 -9.02
C ALA A 403 21.99 -20.01 -7.80
N LEU A 404 21.73 -21.03 -6.98
CA LEU A 404 21.22 -20.88 -5.63
C LEU A 404 22.40 -20.91 -4.66
N ASN A 405 22.42 -19.95 -3.74
CA ASN A 405 23.18 -20.09 -2.52
C ASN A 405 22.52 -21.15 -1.62
N PHE A 406 23.13 -21.48 -0.48
CA PHE A 406 22.62 -22.54 0.39
C PHE A 406 21.19 -22.25 0.92
N TRP A 407 20.90 -20.98 1.24
CA TRP A 407 19.66 -20.54 1.87
C TRP A 407 18.79 -19.74 0.90
N GLY A 408 17.49 -20.06 0.82
CA GLY A 408 16.50 -19.39 -0.03
C GLY A 408 15.94 -20.29 -1.12
N ASN A 409 15.36 -19.72 -2.17
CA ASN A 409 14.81 -20.44 -3.33
C ASN A 409 14.76 -19.53 -4.55
N ARG A 410 14.25 -20.04 -5.67
CA ARG A 410 13.88 -19.24 -6.83
C ARG A 410 12.40 -19.39 -7.15
N LEU A 411 11.85 -18.37 -7.80
CA LEU A 411 10.48 -18.34 -8.28
C LEU A 411 10.44 -17.72 -9.67
N ASP A 412 9.79 -18.41 -10.61
CA ASP A 412 9.58 -17.96 -11.98
C ASP A 412 8.12 -17.51 -12.14
N VAL A 413 7.90 -16.32 -12.71
CA VAL A 413 6.56 -15.74 -12.96
C VAL A 413 6.50 -15.07 -14.32
N ALA A 414 5.32 -14.95 -14.90
CA ALA A 414 5.09 -14.10 -16.07
C ALA A 414 4.60 -12.72 -15.63
N MET A 415 5.09 -11.66 -16.29
CA MET A 415 4.68 -10.28 -16.02
C MET A 415 4.39 -9.54 -17.33
N GLN A 416 3.44 -8.62 -17.30
CA GLN A 416 3.10 -7.79 -18.45
C GLN A 416 3.78 -6.43 -18.35
N ILE A 417 4.64 -6.09 -19.31
CA ILE A 417 5.20 -4.74 -19.41
C ILE A 417 4.16 -3.84 -20.07
N ARG A 418 3.94 -2.66 -19.49
CA ARG A 418 2.96 -1.68 -19.98
C ARG A 418 3.17 -1.36 -21.46
N PRO A 419 2.08 -1.10 -22.21
CA PRO A 419 2.21 -0.67 -23.60
C PRO A 419 2.85 0.72 -23.68
N GLY A 420 3.51 0.98 -24.80
CA GLY A 420 4.14 2.27 -25.07
C GLY A 420 4.94 2.28 -26.36
N GLN A 421 5.71 3.34 -26.56
CA GLN A 421 6.69 3.43 -27.64
C GLN A 421 8.07 3.25 -27.04
N ALA A 422 8.85 2.33 -27.59
CA ALA A 422 10.24 2.15 -27.17
C ALA A 422 11.02 3.46 -27.36
N SER A 423 11.77 3.87 -26.35
CA SER A 423 12.63 5.04 -26.41
C SER A 423 13.99 4.74 -25.79
N GLN A 424 15.04 5.21 -26.45
CA GLN A 424 16.40 5.29 -25.89
C GLN A 424 16.82 6.75 -25.63
N GLY A 425 15.99 7.73 -26.00
CA GLY A 425 16.20 9.14 -25.69
C GLY A 425 15.53 9.52 -24.36
N LEU A 426 15.87 10.71 -23.86
CA LEU A 426 15.29 11.31 -22.66
C LEU A 426 13.76 11.19 -22.70
N ILE A 427 13.18 10.56 -21.68
CA ILE A 427 11.75 10.34 -21.60
C ILE A 427 11.27 10.48 -20.16
N GLY A 428 10.16 11.19 -19.98
CA GLY A 428 9.50 11.38 -18.70
C GLY A 428 8.14 10.68 -18.67
N TYR A 429 7.76 10.23 -17.48
CA TYR A 429 6.47 9.61 -17.20
C TYR A 429 5.84 10.26 -15.97
N LEU A 430 4.53 10.43 -16.02
CA LEU A 430 3.71 10.63 -14.82
C LEU A 430 3.01 9.32 -14.50
N TYR A 431 3.09 8.90 -13.25
CA TYR A 431 2.54 7.62 -12.77
C TYR A 431 1.24 7.80 -12.01
N TYR A 432 1.18 8.79 -11.14
CA TYR A 432 0.02 9.00 -10.26
C TYR A 432 -0.13 10.45 -9.83
N VAL A 433 -1.34 10.78 -9.35
CA VAL A 433 -1.65 12.03 -8.65
C VAL A 433 -2.37 11.66 -7.35
N GLY A 434 -1.94 12.22 -6.22
CA GLY A 434 -2.49 11.99 -4.89
C GLY A 434 -2.53 10.51 -4.49
N GLY A 435 -1.52 9.73 -4.90
CA GLY A 435 -1.47 8.29 -4.70
C GLY A 435 -2.40 7.46 -5.60
N VAL A 436 -3.10 8.08 -6.56
CA VAL A 436 -3.98 7.39 -7.52
C VAL A 436 -3.34 7.34 -8.89
N SER A 437 -3.16 6.12 -9.42
CA SER A 437 -2.69 5.89 -10.81
C SER A 437 -3.51 6.69 -11.81
N LEU A 438 -2.86 7.23 -12.85
CA LEU A 438 -3.54 8.02 -13.88
C LEU A 438 -4.68 7.25 -14.56
N MET A 439 -4.57 5.92 -14.64
CA MET A 439 -5.60 5.04 -15.22
C MET A 439 -6.87 4.99 -14.37
N ASN A 440 -6.76 5.30 -13.08
CA ASN A 440 -7.88 5.36 -12.14
C ASN A 440 -8.41 6.79 -11.97
N ILE A 441 -8.12 7.69 -12.91
CA ILE A 441 -8.71 9.03 -12.98
C ILE A 441 -9.58 9.08 -14.24
N SER A 442 -10.87 9.36 -14.05
CA SER A 442 -11.82 9.37 -15.16
C SER A 442 -11.49 10.47 -16.16
N PRO A 443 -11.31 10.16 -17.46
CA PRO A 443 -11.09 11.20 -18.48
C PRO A 443 -12.36 12.01 -18.79
N THR A 444 -13.52 11.62 -18.24
CA THR A 444 -14.80 12.31 -18.45
C THR A 444 -15.20 13.18 -17.26
N THR A 445 -15.00 12.69 -16.04
CA THR A 445 -15.39 13.39 -14.81
C THR A 445 -14.21 14.02 -14.07
N PHE A 446 -12.97 13.63 -14.42
CA PHE A 446 -11.72 14.05 -13.78
C PHE A 446 -11.60 13.66 -12.30
N LEU A 447 -12.50 12.79 -11.85
CA LEU A 447 -12.54 12.27 -10.49
C LEU A 447 -11.78 10.95 -10.40
N ALA A 448 -11.11 10.76 -9.28
CA ALA A 448 -10.32 9.56 -8.98
C ALA A 448 -11.22 8.40 -8.54
N LEU A 449 -10.77 7.17 -8.82
CA LEU A 449 -11.46 5.92 -8.47
C LEU A 449 -12.92 5.94 -8.95
N PRO A 450 -13.17 6.01 -10.27
CA PRO A 450 -14.51 6.16 -10.81
C PRO A 450 -15.42 5.02 -10.37
N SER A 451 -16.67 5.33 -10.04
CA SER A 451 -17.64 4.30 -9.69
C SER A 451 -17.95 3.44 -10.91
N SER A 452 -17.58 2.17 -10.83
CA SER A 452 -17.87 1.17 -11.86
C SER A 452 -19.16 0.39 -11.59
N GLY A 453 -19.99 0.79 -10.61
CA GLY A 453 -21.18 0.02 -10.20
C GLY A 453 -22.31 0.87 -9.65
N VAL A 454 -23.18 0.26 -8.84
CA VAL A 454 -24.41 0.92 -8.38
C VAL A 454 -24.22 1.53 -7.03
N LEU A 455 -24.38 2.84 -7.02
CA LEU A 455 -24.46 3.66 -5.83
C LEU A 455 -25.79 3.38 -5.11
N ASN A 456 -25.72 2.92 -3.87
CA ASN A 456 -26.87 2.61 -3.04
C ASN A 456 -26.88 3.50 -1.80
N PRO A 457 -27.77 4.50 -1.73
CA PRO A 457 -27.86 5.41 -0.60
C PRO A 457 -28.10 4.74 0.75
N ALA A 458 -28.64 3.52 0.79
CA ALA A 458 -28.91 2.80 2.05
C ALA A 458 -27.72 1.94 2.53
N ASN A 459 -26.60 1.90 1.81
CA ASN A 459 -25.45 1.06 2.15
C ASN A 459 -24.40 1.83 2.97
N CYS A 460 -24.42 1.69 4.30
CA CYS A 460 -23.46 2.36 5.19
C CYS A 460 -22.00 1.97 4.96
N ALA A 461 -21.73 0.83 4.29
CA ALA A 461 -20.39 0.36 3.98
C ALA A 461 -19.93 0.71 2.55
N GLN A 462 -20.70 1.54 1.83
CA GLN A 462 -20.33 1.97 0.48
C GLN A 462 -19.02 2.76 0.51
N PRO A 463 -18.00 2.36 -0.26
CA PRO A 463 -16.72 3.07 -0.29
C PRO A 463 -16.87 4.46 -0.93
N ALA A 464 -15.96 5.38 -0.58
CA ALA A 464 -15.81 6.65 -1.28
C ALA A 464 -15.26 6.38 -2.69
N MET A 465 -16.00 6.80 -3.72
CA MET A 465 -15.61 6.68 -5.14
C MET A 465 -15.87 8.02 -5.83
N ASP A 466 -15.33 8.20 -7.04
CA ASP A 466 -15.38 9.44 -7.80
C ASP A 466 -14.93 10.65 -6.94
N ARG A 467 -13.67 10.59 -6.54
CA ARG A 467 -13.08 11.43 -5.50
C ARG A 467 -12.31 12.62 -6.08
N PRO A 468 -12.53 13.85 -5.58
CA PRO A 468 -11.62 14.97 -5.87
C PRO A 468 -10.36 14.89 -4.99
N PHE A 469 -9.35 15.70 -5.30
CA PHE A 469 -8.11 15.83 -4.52
C PHE A 469 -8.11 17.09 -3.65
N ALA A 470 -7.47 17.04 -2.48
CA ALA A 470 -7.43 18.15 -1.52
C ALA A 470 -6.14 18.15 -0.67
N GLY A 471 -5.82 19.31 -0.08
CA GLY A 471 -4.65 19.51 0.76
C GLY A 471 -3.34 19.36 -0.02
N ALA A 472 -2.37 18.68 0.57
CA ALA A 472 -1.08 18.36 -0.05
C ALA A 472 -1.20 17.15 -1.01
N THR A 473 -1.27 17.42 -2.31
CA THR A 473 -1.43 16.39 -3.36
C THR A 473 -0.10 16.06 -4.00
N THR A 474 0.43 14.86 -3.77
CA THR A 474 1.68 14.39 -4.37
C THR A 474 1.48 14.07 -5.84
N VAL A 475 2.50 14.30 -6.65
CA VAL A 475 2.53 13.93 -8.07
C VAL A 475 3.77 13.09 -8.29
N GLY A 476 3.56 11.86 -8.77
CA GLY A 476 4.63 10.89 -8.95
C GLY A 476 4.93 10.58 -10.40
N GLY A 477 6.17 10.21 -10.67
CA GLY A 477 6.67 9.92 -11.99
C GLY A 477 8.18 9.65 -12.00
N ARG A 478 8.73 9.41 -13.17
CA ARG A 478 10.18 9.24 -13.37
C ARG A 478 10.63 9.79 -14.70
N ILE A 479 11.93 10.10 -14.76
CA ILE A 479 12.65 10.39 -16.00
C ILE A 479 13.62 9.24 -16.25
N SER A 480 13.78 8.85 -17.51
CA SER A 480 14.65 7.76 -17.94
C SER A 480 15.51 8.20 -19.12
N ASN A 481 16.58 7.43 -19.37
CA ASN A 481 17.54 7.65 -20.45
C ASN A 481 18.22 9.03 -20.37
N PHE A 482 18.68 9.39 -19.17
CA PHE A 482 19.42 10.61 -18.88
C PHE A 482 20.79 10.28 -18.29
N VAL A 483 21.69 11.25 -18.30
CA VAL A 483 22.94 11.18 -17.53
C VAL A 483 22.68 11.75 -16.13
N PRO A 484 22.97 11.04 -15.04
CA PRO A 484 22.79 11.57 -13.69
C PRO A 484 23.38 12.97 -13.53
N GLY A 485 22.63 13.87 -12.88
CA GLY A 485 23.03 15.27 -12.69
C GLY A 485 22.78 16.20 -13.91
N THR A 486 22.12 15.72 -14.97
CA THR A 486 21.85 16.55 -16.17
C THR A 486 20.37 16.80 -16.46
N ALA A 487 19.46 15.96 -15.95
CA ALA A 487 18.04 16.07 -16.24
C ALA A 487 17.33 16.99 -15.22
N TYR A 488 16.62 17.98 -15.72
CA TYR A 488 15.80 18.89 -14.92
C TYR A 488 14.33 18.73 -15.26
N TYR A 489 13.47 18.96 -14.29
CA TYR A 489 12.03 18.81 -14.46
C TYR A 489 11.23 19.85 -13.68
N GLN A 490 9.98 20.02 -14.12
CA GLN A 490 8.98 20.84 -13.47
C GLN A 490 7.61 20.17 -13.67
N VAL A 491 6.94 19.81 -12.57
CA VAL A 491 5.52 19.46 -12.63
C VAL A 491 4.73 20.76 -12.78
N GLN A 492 3.87 20.83 -13.78
CA GLN A 492 3.09 22.01 -14.12
C GLN A 492 1.60 21.75 -13.98
N PHE A 493 0.85 22.78 -13.59
CA PHE A 493 -0.61 22.78 -13.58
C PHE A 493 -1.18 23.97 -14.36
N SER A 494 -2.42 23.85 -14.83
CA SER A 494 -3.20 24.93 -15.44
C SER A 494 -4.69 24.74 -15.11
N PRO A 495 -5.48 25.81 -14.90
CA PRO A 495 -6.94 25.66 -14.92
C PRO A 495 -7.36 24.95 -16.20
N HIS A 496 -8.27 23.98 -16.10
CA HIS A 496 -8.58 23.09 -17.22
C HIS A 496 -8.97 23.88 -18.49
N GLY A 497 -8.26 23.61 -19.58
CA GLY A 497 -8.47 24.28 -20.88
C GLY A 497 -7.94 25.71 -21.00
N ALA A 498 -7.32 26.29 -19.96
CA ALA A 498 -6.76 27.64 -20.02
C ALA A 498 -5.40 27.70 -20.73
N GLY A 499 -4.60 26.65 -20.63
CA GLY A 499 -3.27 26.54 -21.26
C GLY A 499 -2.18 27.44 -20.64
N SER A 500 -2.48 28.18 -19.58
CA SER A 500 -1.52 28.95 -18.79
C SER A 500 -0.88 28.06 -17.73
N TRP A 501 0.30 27.52 -18.03
CA TRP A 501 1.00 26.56 -17.16
C TRP A 501 1.84 27.26 -16.09
N LEU A 502 1.68 26.84 -14.85
CA LEU A 502 2.44 27.29 -13.69
C LEU A 502 3.10 26.08 -13.00
N PRO A 503 4.26 26.26 -12.34
CA PRO A 503 4.85 25.20 -11.54
C PRO A 503 3.92 24.81 -10.39
N VAL A 504 3.77 23.50 -10.16
CA VAL A 504 3.06 22.96 -8.99
C VAL A 504 3.75 23.37 -7.68
N MET A 505 5.08 23.47 -7.70
CA MET A 505 5.88 23.88 -6.55
C MET A 505 7.06 24.75 -6.97
N SER A 506 7.45 25.65 -6.07
CA SER A 506 8.68 26.45 -6.13
C SER A 506 9.21 26.59 -4.71
N GLY A 507 10.52 26.62 -4.54
CA GLY A 507 11.21 26.68 -3.26
C GLY A 507 11.88 25.36 -2.92
N ALA A 508 11.96 25.06 -1.62
CA ALA A 508 12.62 23.86 -1.11
C ALA A 508 11.78 22.60 -1.39
N PHE A 509 12.41 21.56 -1.92
CA PHE A 509 11.85 20.22 -2.09
C PHE A 509 12.89 19.18 -1.70
N THR A 510 12.47 18.12 -1.01
CA THR A 510 13.36 17.07 -0.50
C THR A 510 13.04 15.75 -1.18
N PHE A 511 14.04 15.18 -1.85
CA PHE A 511 13.98 13.80 -2.34
C PHE A 511 14.47 12.86 -1.25
N THR A 512 13.78 11.74 -1.05
CA THR A 512 14.28 10.66 -0.20
C THR A 512 14.81 9.55 -1.10
N LEU A 513 16.12 9.49 -1.25
CA LEU A 513 16.79 8.50 -2.09
C LEU A 513 17.12 7.24 -1.28
N SER A 514 16.93 6.07 -1.89
CA SER A 514 17.23 4.76 -1.33
C SER A 514 18.07 3.91 -2.27
N ASP A 515 18.86 3.02 -1.67
CA ASP A 515 19.53 1.92 -2.36
C ASP A 515 18.74 0.62 -2.13
N PRO A 516 18.14 0.03 -3.18
CA PRO A 516 17.35 -1.19 -3.05
C PRO A 516 18.17 -2.37 -2.53
N THR A 517 19.51 -2.36 -2.66
CA THR A 517 20.39 -3.43 -2.18
C THR A 517 20.88 -3.23 -0.74
N ASN A 518 20.66 -2.06 -0.14
CA ASN A 518 21.20 -1.68 1.17
C ASN A 518 20.09 -1.26 2.15
N PRO A 519 19.36 -2.24 2.71
CA PRO A 519 18.14 -2.01 3.49
C PRO A 519 18.30 -1.43 4.91
N PRO A 520 19.48 -1.37 5.56
CA PRO A 520 19.62 -0.64 6.81
C PRO A 520 20.10 0.81 6.55
N PHE A 521 19.20 1.77 6.66
CA PHE A 521 19.52 3.18 7.04
C PHE A 521 20.07 4.16 5.99
N PHE A 522 20.19 3.83 4.71
CA PHE A 522 20.62 4.82 3.71
C PHE A 522 19.43 5.44 2.97
N GLN A 523 18.55 6.09 3.74
CA GLN A 523 17.69 7.13 3.18
C GLN A 523 18.48 8.42 3.19
N THR A 524 18.92 8.84 2.00
CA THR A 524 19.58 10.14 1.87
C THR A 524 18.52 11.15 1.50
N ASN A 525 18.22 12.06 2.42
CA ASN A 525 17.40 13.21 2.12
C ASN A 525 18.25 14.27 1.43
N VAL A 526 17.89 14.60 0.20
CA VAL A 526 18.56 15.65 -0.57
C VAL A 526 17.55 16.77 -0.81
N THR A 527 17.83 17.95 -0.26
CA THR A 527 16.96 19.13 -0.41
C THR A 527 17.51 20.09 -1.44
N TYR A 528 16.70 20.39 -2.45
CA TYR A 528 16.96 21.42 -3.45
C TYR A 528 16.05 22.61 -3.24
N THR A 529 16.56 23.81 -3.45
CA THR A 529 15.74 25.03 -3.49
C THR A 529 15.76 25.59 -4.90
N SER A 530 14.60 25.66 -5.54
CA SER A 530 14.43 26.21 -6.88
C SER A 530 13.40 27.32 -6.90
N LEU A 531 13.79 28.54 -7.28
CA LEU A 531 12.88 29.69 -7.29
C LEU A 531 11.99 29.74 -8.53
N ASP A 532 12.43 29.15 -9.65
CA ASP A 532 11.67 29.06 -10.90
C ASP A 532 10.87 27.75 -11.03
N GLY A 533 11.01 26.85 -10.05
CA GLY A 533 10.30 25.57 -9.97
C GLY A 533 10.90 24.47 -10.83
N TRP A 534 12.09 24.65 -11.40
CA TRP A 534 12.84 23.57 -12.07
C TRP A 534 13.78 22.88 -11.09
N TYR A 535 13.62 21.57 -10.92
CA TYR A 535 14.39 20.75 -9.99
C TYR A 535 15.29 19.79 -10.75
N LEU A 536 16.48 19.53 -10.21
CA LEU A 536 17.35 18.48 -10.71
C LEU A 536 16.73 17.11 -10.38
N PHE A 537 16.72 16.20 -11.34
CA PHE A 537 16.30 14.82 -11.12
C PHE A 537 17.47 14.00 -10.60
N GLU A 538 17.35 13.51 -9.37
CA GLU A 538 18.46 12.98 -8.56
C GLU A 538 18.72 11.49 -8.67
N GLU A 539 17.83 10.73 -9.32
CA GLU A 539 18.04 9.29 -9.41
C GLU A 539 19.33 8.98 -10.20
N ASP A 540 20.08 7.99 -9.71
CA ASP A 540 21.27 7.47 -10.36
C ASP A 540 21.19 5.95 -10.33
N PRO A 541 20.60 5.33 -11.38
CA PRO A 541 20.46 3.88 -11.44
C PRO A 541 21.81 3.14 -11.37
N ALA A 542 22.90 3.74 -11.87
CA ALA A 542 24.23 3.12 -11.84
C ALA A 542 24.82 3.11 -10.42
N ALA A 543 24.52 4.12 -9.62
CA ALA A 543 24.84 4.18 -8.19
C ALA A 543 23.72 3.61 -7.29
N LEU A 544 22.73 2.93 -7.87
CA LEU A 544 21.57 2.37 -7.18
C LEU A 544 20.78 3.39 -6.35
N LYS A 545 20.70 4.65 -6.77
CA LYS A 545 19.94 5.69 -6.04
C LYS A 545 18.58 5.91 -6.70
N PHE A 546 17.51 5.59 -5.99
CA PHE A 546 16.14 5.75 -6.46
C PHE A 546 15.29 6.51 -5.46
N GLU A 547 14.38 7.35 -5.95
CA GLU A 547 13.38 8.02 -5.11
C GLU A 547 12.34 6.98 -4.65
N ILE A 548 12.11 6.90 -3.34
CA ILE A 548 11.37 5.81 -2.69
C ILE A 548 9.90 5.76 -3.14
N TYR A 549 9.28 6.91 -3.33
CA TYR A 549 7.87 7.04 -3.67
C TYR A 549 7.67 7.39 -5.15
N SER A 550 8.76 7.54 -5.91
CA SER A 550 8.76 8.18 -7.24
C SER A 550 8.09 9.56 -7.20
N GLU A 551 8.22 10.30 -6.09
CA GLU A 551 7.61 11.62 -5.92
C GLU A 551 8.39 12.68 -6.71
N LEU A 552 7.68 13.41 -7.56
CA LEU A 552 8.21 14.54 -8.32
C LEU A 552 7.77 15.88 -7.73
N ALA A 553 6.63 15.95 -7.05
CA ALA A 553 6.19 17.19 -6.42
C ALA A 553 5.14 16.95 -5.34
N SER A 554 5.05 17.87 -4.39
CA SER A 554 3.92 17.99 -3.46
C SER A 554 3.16 19.29 -3.74
N TRP A 555 1.94 19.18 -4.27
CA TRP A 555 1.10 20.33 -4.61
C TRP A 555 0.28 20.79 -3.41
N ASN A 556 0.51 22.01 -2.93
CA ASN A 556 -0.40 22.64 -1.98
C ASN A 556 -1.66 23.18 -2.69
N THR A 557 -2.70 22.35 -2.78
CA THR A 557 -3.93 22.72 -3.49
C THR A 557 -4.76 23.78 -2.78
N LEU A 558 -4.48 24.08 -1.50
CA LEU A 558 -5.17 25.17 -0.75
C LEU A 558 -4.87 26.56 -1.33
N ALA A 559 -3.82 26.68 -2.14
CA ALA A 559 -3.42 27.92 -2.78
C ALA A 559 -4.19 28.23 -4.09
N VAL A 560 -5.07 27.32 -4.54
CA VAL A 560 -5.86 27.48 -5.76
C VAL A 560 -7.36 27.34 -5.48
N ALA A 561 -8.20 27.83 -6.39
CA ALA A 561 -9.64 27.67 -6.27
C ALA A 561 -10.06 26.22 -6.57
N ASP A 562 -11.14 25.76 -5.96
CA ASP A 562 -11.74 24.46 -6.28
C ASP A 562 -12.18 24.40 -7.75
N GLY A 563 -11.96 23.27 -8.41
CA GLY A 563 -12.29 23.08 -9.83
C GLY A 563 -11.37 22.12 -10.58
N PRO A 564 -11.57 21.98 -11.90
CA PRO A 564 -10.76 21.11 -12.74
C PRO A 564 -9.41 21.76 -13.10
N TYR A 565 -8.33 20.98 -13.02
CA TYR A 565 -6.97 21.38 -13.38
C TYR A 565 -6.28 20.33 -14.25
N ASP A 566 -5.56 20.82 -15.24
CA ASP A 566 -4.67 20.04 -16.11
C ASP A 566 -3.27 19.97 -15.48
N LEU A 567 -2.66 18.79 -15.44
CA LEU A 567 -1.29 18.56 -14.99
C LEU A 567 -0.44 17.92 -16.08
N ARG A 568 0.85 18.25 -16.11
CA ARG A 568 1.86 17.57 -16.95
C ARG A 568 3.25 17.67 -16.32
N LEU A 569 4.15 16.80 -16.74
CA LEU A 569 5.58 16.88 -16.44
C LEU A 569 6.31 17.54 -17.62
N ALA A 570 6.99 18.66 -17.35
CA ALA A 570 7.96 19.26 -18.25
C ALA A 570 9.36 18.78 -17.86
N TYR A 571 10.19 18.40 -18.83
CA TYR A 571 11.54 17.88 -18.56
C TYR A 571 12.53 18.21 -19.69
N THR A 572 13.80 18.37 -19.34
CA THR A 572 14.87 18.78 -20.27
C THR A 572 16.25 18.48 -19.72
N THR A 573 17.27 18.51 -20.58
CA THR A 573 18.69 18.63 -20.20
C THR A 573 19.24 20.05 -20.40
N ASP A 574 18.44 20.97 -20.96
CA ASP A 574 18.85 22.33 -21.33
C ASP A 574 18.52 23.33 -20.22
N TYR A 575 19.20 23.20 -19.07
CA TYR A 575 19.05 24.09 -17.91
C TYR A 575 20.34 24.90 -17.64
N PRO A 576 20.26 26.21 -17.32
CA PRO A 576 19.06 27.04 -17.12
C PRO A 576 18.26 27.26 -18.42
N ILE A 577 16.94 27.41 -18.27
CA ILE A 577 16.03 27.52 -19.43
C ILE A 577 16.30 28.82 -20.21
N THR A 578 16.43 28.69 -21.52
CA THR A 578 16.54 29.80 -22.47
C THR A 578 15.49 29.67 -23.57
N ALA A 579 15.36 30.69 -24.43
CA ALA A 579 14.46 30.62 -25.59
C ALA A 579 14.82 29.52 -26.61
N ALA A 580 16.05 28.97 -26.55
CA ALA A 580 16.51 27.88 -27.42
C ALA A 580 16.42 26.49 -26.76
N SER A 581 16.10 26.42 -25.47
CA SER A 581 16.02 25.14 -24.74
C SER A 581 14.94 24.24 -25.31
N VAL A 582 15.27 22.96 -25.47
CA VAL A 582 14.31 21.93 -25.89
C VAL A 582 13.64 21.36 -24.65
N ILE A 583 12.35 21.65 -24.48
CA ILE A 583 11.56 21.12 -23.35
C ILE A 583 10.60 20.07 -23.87
N HIS A 584 10.66 18.90 -23.25
CA HIS A 584 9.75 17.80 -23.50
C HIS A 584 8.60 17.82 -22.48
N TYR A 585 7.45 17.27 -22.89
CA TYR A 585 6.25 17.23 -22.04
C TYR A 585 5.63 15.84 -22.09
N THR A 586 5.10 15.39 -20.96
CA THR A 586 4.19 14.23 -20.93
C THR A 586 2.82 14.61 -21.47
N ASN A 587 1.98 13.59 -21.70
CA ASN A 587 0.54 13.81 -21.85
C ASN A 587 -0.04 14.50 -20.61
N THR A 588 -1.11 15.25 -20.83
CA THR A 588 -1.85 15.94 -19.77
C THR A 588 -2.81 14.98 -19.10
N VAL A 589 -2.89 15.06 -17.77
CA VAL A 589 -3.96 14.47 -16.96
C VAL A 589 -4.80 15.59 -16.35
N THR A 590 -6.12 15.45 -16.35
CA THR A 590 -7.02 16.41 -15.71
C THR A 590 -7.57 15.82 -14.43
N ILE A 591 -7.55 16.60 -13.34
CA ILE A 591 -8.10 16.23 -12.03
C ILE A 591 -9.09 17.27 -11.52
N ILE A 592 -9.94 16.89 -10.58
CA ILE A 592 -10.72 17.84 -9.75
C ILE A 592 -10.00 18.12 -8.43
N VAL A 593 -9.81 19.39 -8.11
CA VAL A 593 -9.41 19.88 -6.78
C VAL A 593 -10.65 20.35 -6.00
N SER A 594 -10.78 19.93 -4.73
CA SER A 594 -11.84 20.39 -3.82
C SER A 594 -11.38 20.43 -2.36
N ASN A 595 -11.04 21.60 -1.86
CA ASN A 595 -10.67 21.84 -0.46
C ASN A 595 -11.84 22.23 0.44
N ARG A 596 -13.07 22.31 -0.10
CA ARG A 596 -14.29 22.61 0.66
C ARG A 596 -14.66 21.49 1.65
N GLY A 597 -14.31 21.71 2.93
CA GLY A 597 -14.81 20.92 4.06
C GLY A 597 -16.28 21.19 4.42
N PHE A 598 -16.71 20.66 5.57
CA PHE A 598 -18.04 20.91 6.14
C PHE A 598 -18.01 22.05 7.17
N THR A 599 -19.11 22.78 7.28
CA THR A 599 -19.40 23.68 8.39
C THR A 599 -20.51 23.09 9.28
N THR A 600 -20.35 23.14 10.61
CA THR A 600 -21.32 22.59 11.57
C THR A 600 -22.07 23.70 12.30
N SER A 601 -23.39 23.62 12.39
CA SER A 601 -24.17 24.57 13.19
C SER A 601 -23.81 24.47 14.68
N PRO A 602 -23.35 25.56 15.32
CA PRO A 602 -22.79 25.53 16.68
C PRO A 602 -23.85 25.59 17.79
N THR A 603 -25.13 25.80 17.44
CA THR A 603 -26.22 26.02 18.40
C THR A 603 -27.20 24.86 18.48
N PRO A 604 -27.82 24.62 19.64
CA PRO A 604 -28.98 23.73 19.73
C PRO A 604 -30.17 24.40 19.06
N ASN A 605 -30.62 23.83 17.93
CA ASN A 605 -31.68 24.42 17.12
C ASN A 605 -32.99 23.63 17.29
N THR A 606 -34.12 24.31 17.09
CA THR A 606 -35.45 23.69 16.99
C THR A 606 -35.91 23.49 15.55
N VAL A 607 -35.15 24.05 14.59
CA VAL A 607 -35.33 23.93 13.14
C VAL A 607 -33.95 23.79 12.52
N ILE A 608 -33.82 23.01 11.45
CA ILE A 608 -32.55 22.87 10.72
C ILE A 608 -32.03 24.25 10.26
N ASP A 609 -30.80 24.55 10.66
CA ASP A 609 -30.04 25.72 10.24
C ASP A 609 -29.35 25.45 8.90
N THR A 610 -29.96 25.97 7.84
CA THR A 610 -29.46 25.80 6.46
C THR A 610 -28.25 26.67 6.14
N SER A 611 -27.79 27.52 7.06
CA SER A 611 -26.57 28.33 6.91
C SER A 611 -25.29 27.50 7.04
N PHE A 612 -25.41 26.30 7.62
CA PHE A 612 -24.33 25.35 7.81
C PHE A 612 -24.57 24.09 6.96
N ASP A 613 -23.50 23.34 6.71
CA ASP A 613 -23.57 22.08 5.98
C ASP A 613 -24.10 20.93 6.83
N VAL A 614 -23.85 20.97 8.14
CA VAL A 614 -24.22 19.92 9.09
C VAL A 614 -25.09 20.50 10.21
N ASP A 615 -26.30 19.95 10.35
CA ASP A 615 -27.18 20.23 11.48
C ASP A 615 -28.01 18.98 11.87
N LEU A 616 -28.42 18.92 13.14
CA LEU A 616 -29.18 17.81 13.72
C LEU A 616 -30.10 18.37 14.80
N ILE A 617 -31.38 18.00 14.75
CA ILE A 617 -32.39 18.41 15.74
C ILE A 617 -33.25 17.21 16.16
N ILE A 618 -33.82 17.29 17.37
CA ILE A 618 -34.92 16.44 17.83
C ILE A 618 -36.19 17.31 17.82
N ASP A 619 -37.28 16.84 17.19
CA ASP A 619 -38.48 17.65 17.01
C ASP A 619 -39.15 18.03 18.35
N GLY A 620 -38.99 17.19 19.37
CA GLY A 620 -39.46 17.43 20.74
C GLY A 620 -38.52 18.31 21.59
N GLY A 621 -37.40 18.76 21.03
CA GLY A 621 -36.38 19.56 21.70
C GLY A 621 -35.15 18.76 22.13
N ASP A 622 -33.99 19.40 21.96
CA ASP A 622 -32.71 18.94 22.48
C ASP A 622 -32.65 19.06 24.01
N CYS A 623 -31.85 18.20 24.65
CA CYS A 623 -31.69 18.08 26.09
C CYS A 623 -33.01 17.83 26.85
N HIS A 624 -33.94 17.10 26.24
CA HIS A 624 -35.26 16.80 26.82
C HIS A 624 -35.39 15.34 27.28
N SER A 625 -36.37 15.08 28.16
CA SER A 625 -36.69 13.74 28.65
C SER A 625 -37.84 13.14 27.86
N TYR A 626 -37.68 11.89 27.41
CA TYR A 626 -38.65 11.16 26.61
C TYR A 626 -39.02 9.85 27.29
N PRO A 627 -40.28 9.40 27.20
CA PRO A 627 -40.69 8.15 27.81
C PRO A 627 -40.05 6.94 27.12
N GLN A 628 -39.69 5.94 27.91
CA GLN A 628 -39.37 4.60 27.39
C GLN A 628 -40.61 3.99 26.70
N GLY A 629 -40.43 3.39 25.52
CA GLY A 629 -41.53 2.80 24.72
C GLY A 629 -42.13 3.73 23.67
N GLY A 630 -41.57 4.93 23.51
CA GLY A 630 -41.95 5.90 22.48
C GLY A 630 -41.09 5.81 21.21
N VAL A 631 -41.36 6.73 20.28
CA VAL A 631 -40.54 6.99 19.10
C VAL A 631 -40.14 8.45 19.13
N LEU A 632 -38.83 8.73 19.21
CA LEU A 632 -38.30 10.07 18.97
C LEU A 632 -38.25 10.29 17.46
N THR A 633 -38.55 11.51 17.04
CA THR A 633 -38.36 11.97 15.66
C THR A 633 -37.48 13.21 15.66
N GLY A 634 -36.80 13.41 14.54
CA GLY A 634 -36.02 14.59 14.32
C GLY A 634 -35.70 14.76 12.86
N HIS A 635 -34.92 15.80 12.60
CA HIS A 635 -34.45 16.12 11.27
C HIS A 635 -32.93 16.33 11.30
N LEU A 636 -32.28 16.09 10.17
CA LEU A 636 -30.86 16.29 9.99
C LEU A 636 -30.56 16.97 8.66
N ARG A 637 -29.36 17.55 8.57
CA ARG A 637 -28.76 18.11 7.36
C ARG A 637 -27.30 17.71 7.33
N ALA A 638 -26.84 17.28 6.16
CA ALA A 638 -25.44 16.94 5.91
C ALA A 638 -25.17 17.12 4.42
N THR A 639 -24.53 18.23 4.02
CA THR A 639 -24.44 18.63 2.61
C THR A 639 -23.03 18.98 2.14
N ASN A 640 -22.60 18.44 1.00
CA ASN A 640 -21.35 18.80 0.36
C ASN A 640 -21.42 18.51 -1.16
N PRO A 641 -20.83 19.33 -2.05
CA PRO A 641 -20.76 19.03 -3.49
C PRO A 641 -20.18 17.65 -3.82
N TYR A 642 -19.26 17.15 -2.98
CA TYR A 642 -18.68 15.81 -3.07
C TYR A 642 -19.07 14.97 -1.85
N PHE A 643 -20.33 15.04 -1.41
CA PHE A 643 -20.86 14.22 -0.31
C PHE A 643 -20.56 12.73 -0.52
N TRP A 644 -20.09 12.06 0.53
CA TRP A 644 -19.92 10.62 0.54
C TRP A 644 -21.03 9.95 1.33
N THR A 645 -21.10 10.22 2.62
CA THR A 645 -21.97 9.49 3.53
C THR A 645 -22.19 10.28 4.81
N TRP A 646 -23.31 10.01 5.48
CA TRP A 646 -23.49 10.35 6.89
C TRP A 646 -23.94 9.12 7.68
N THR A 647 -23.58 9.06 8.97
CA THR A 647 -24.10 8.08 9.94
C THR A 647 -24.79 8.78 11.10
N LEU A 648 -25.73 8.08 11.74
CA LEU A 648 -26.54 8.59 12.83
C LEU A 648 -26.63 7.54 13.94
N ASP A 649 -25.83 7.75 14.99
CA ASP A 649 -25.59 6.74 16.01
C ASP A 649 -26.06 7.21 17.39
N PRO A 650 -26.93 6.44 18.08
CA PRO A 650 -27.25 6.66 19.48
C PRO A 650 -26.13 6.15 20.39
N GLU A 651 -25.64 6.99 21.30
CA GLU A 651 -24.58 6.68 22.27
C GLU A 651 -25.07 6.92 23.71
N PRO A 652 -24.62 6.15 24.71
CA PRO A 652 -23.65 5.05 24.62
C PRO A 652 -24.27 3.75 24.07
N SER A 653 -23.57 3.09 23.13
CA SER A 653 -24.04 1.89 22.42
C SER A 653 -24.28 0.68 23.33
N THR A 654 -23.61 0.62 24.50
CA THR A 654 -23.78 -0.45 25.50
C THR A 654 -25.18 -0.46 26.15
N HIS A 655 -25.94 0.62 26.02
CA HIS A 655 -27.27 0.78 26.62
C HIS A 655 -28.40 0.82 25.58
N THR A 656 -28.07 0.68 24.29
CA THR A 656 -29.07 0.72 23.21
C THR A 656 -29.69 -0.65 22.92
N HIS A 657 -29.06 -1.73 23.38
CA HIS A 657 -29.47 -3.12 23.10
C HIS A 657 -29.65 -3.39 21.59
N GLY A 658 -28.78 -2.79 20.76
CA GLY A 658 -28.79 -2.90 19.30
C GLY A 658 -29.84 -2.01 18.61
N THR A 659 -30.48 -1.10 19.33
CA THR A 659 -31.38 -0.09 18.76
C THR A 659 -30.58 0.94 17.97
N GLN A 660 -31.06 1.27 16.76
CA GLN A 660 -30.45 2.25 15.86
C GLN A 660 -31.48 3.29 15.41
N CYS A 661 -30.98 4.44 14.96
CA CYS A 661 -31.80 5.43 14.27
C CYS A 661 -32.24 4.88 12.91
N VAL A 662 -33.36 5.41 12.38
CA VAL A 662 -33.89 5.06 11.07
C VAL A 662 -34.05 6.34 10.24
N PRO A 663 -33.31 6.49 9.12
CA PRO A 663 -32.21 5.63 8.69
C PRO A 663 -30.97 5.76 9.60
N PRO A 664 -30.15 4.69 9.75
CA PRO A 664 -28.91 4.76 10.55
C PRO A 664 -27.77 5.45 9.81
N CYS A 665 -27.89 5.56 8.48
CA CYS A 665 -26.90 6.19 7.62
C CYS A 665 -27.55 6.54 6.27
N ARG A 666 -26.85 7.35 5.49
CA ARG A 666 -27.10 7.47 4.05
C ARG A 666 -25.82 7.77 3.29
N SER A 667 -25.59 7.07 2.19
CA SER A 667 -24.50 7.34 1.25
C SER A 667 -25.01 8.05 -0.02
N TYR A 668 -24.10 8.59 -0.82
CA TYR A 668 -24.41 9.20 -2.10
C TYR A 668 -24.98 8.16 -3.10
N GLY A 669 -25.99 8.56 -3.86
CA GLY A 669 -26.63 7.74 -4.89
C GLY A 669 -26.27 8.10 -6.33
N SER A 670 -25.57 9.23 -6.54
CA SER A 670 -25.14 9.70 -7.86
C SER A 670 -24.06 10.78 -7.71
N LEU A 671 -23.36 11.13 -8.80
CA LEU A 671 -22.41 12.25 -8.81
C LEU A 671 -23.05 13.61 -8.53
N ALA A 672 -24.36 13.75 -8.76
CA ALA A 672 -25.11 14.98 -8.47
C ALA A 672 -25.68 15.00 -7.04
N ASP A 673 -25.54 13.90 -6.28
CA ASP A 673 -26.04 13.80 -4.91
C ASP A 673 -25.15 14.62 -3.96
N GLN A 674 -25.74 15.65 -3.36
CA GLN A 674 -25.05 16.56 -2.46
C GLN A 674 -25.33 16.27 -0.98
N GLY A 675 -25.94 15.11 -0.66
CA GLY A 675 -26.29 14.75 0.71
C GLY A 675 -27.73 15.14 1.09
N ALA A 676 -27.99 15.29 2.39
CA ALA A 676 -29.32 15.46 2.94
C ALA A 676 -29.79 16.91 2.80
N THR A 677 -30.59 17.20 1.76
CA THR A 677 -31.01 18.57 1.39
C THR A 677 -32.54 18.75 1.35
N PRO A 678 -33.08 19.89 1.86
CA PRO A 678 -32.45 20.76 2.84
C PRO A 678 -32.41 20.12 4.23
N SER A 679 -33.23 19.08 4.44
CA SER A 679 -33.51 18.41 5.71
C SER A 679 -34.02 16.99 5.45
N GLU A 680 -33.49 16.00 6.17
CA GLU A 680 -33.88 14.58 6.09
C GLU A 680 -34.41 14.12 7.45
N ALA A 681 -35.54 13.41 7.46
CA ALA A 681 -36.19 12.97 8.70
C ALA A 681 -35.56 11.68 9.23
N TRP A 682 -35.48 11.57 10.56
CA TRP A 682 -35.02 10.37 11.25
C TRP A 682 -35.94 10.02 12.43
N SER A 683 -35.87 8.77 12.87
CA SER A 683 -36.59 8.31 14.06
C SER A 683 -35.79 7.31 14.90
N LEU A 684 -36.09 7.21 16.19
CA LEU A 684 -35.47 6.27 17.12
C LEU A 684 -36.51 5.68 18.08
N ASN A 685 -36.62 4.35 18.13
CA ASN A 685 -37.56 3.66 19.02
C ASN A 685 -36.93 3.45 20.41
N THR A 686 -37.50 4.04 21.46
CA THR A 686 -36.93 3.98 22.82
C THR A 686 -37.28 2.74 23.62
N THR A 687 -38.10 1.83 23.08
CA THR A 687 -38.62 0.65 23.82
C THR A 687 -37.51 -0.19 24.44
N LYS A 688 -36.39 -0.34 23.74
CA LYS A 688 -35.26 -1.16 24.16
C LYS A 688 -34.13 -0.37 24.80
N LEU A 689 -34.21 0.96 24.85
CA LEU A 689 -33.18 1.78 25.50
C LEU A 689 -33.31 1.65 27.02
N ASP A 690 -32.20 1.52 27.72
CA ASP A 690 -32.17 1.66 29.19
C ASP A 690 -32.57 3.09 29.60
N ARG A 691 -33.07 3.27 30.82
CA ARG A 691 -33.39 4.61 31.36
C ARG A 691 -32.11 5.34 31.74
N CYS A 692 -31.57 6.10 30.79
CA CYS A 692 -30.26 6.76 30.87
C CYS A 692 -30.27 8.05 30.02
N GLY A 693 -29.20 8.83 30.12
CA GLY A 693 -28.90 9.91 29.17
C GLY A 693 -28.25 9.34 27.90
N TYR A 694 -28.63 9.88 26.75
CA TYR A 694 -28.14 9.51 25.44
C TYR A 694 -27.77 10.73 24.62
N THR A 695 -26.89 10.54 23.65
CA THR A 695 -26.73 11.44 22.52
C THR A 695 -27.11 10.73 21.23
N VAL A 696 -27.65 11.48 20.27
CA VAL A 696 -27.64 11.07 18.86
C VAL A 696 -26.54 11.87 18.18
N THR A 697 -25.56 11.19 17.61
CA THR A 697 -24.42 11.82 16.93
C THR A 697 -24.55 11.61 15.43
N LEU A 698 -24.69 12.72 14.69
CA LEU A 698 -24.55 12.77 13.24
C LEU A 698 -23.07 12.95 12.89
N ARG A 699 -22.55 12.08 12.02
CA ARG A 699 -21.21 12.20 11.43
C ARG A 699 -21.35 12.27 9.92
N ALA A 700 -20.81 13.30 9.29
CA ALA A 700 -20.85 13.52 7.84
C ALA A 700 -19.44 13.46 7.25
N TYR A 701 -19.33 12.87 6.06
CA TYR A 701 -18.07 12.65 5.37
C TYR A 701 -18.19 13.02 3.89
N ASP A 702 -17.12 13.56 3.31
CA ASP A 702 -17.01 13.82 1.87
C ASP A 702 -16.17 12.74 1.17
N ARG A 703 -16.00 12.88 -0.15
CA ARG A 703 -15.26 11.92 -0.98
C ARG A 703 -13.82 12.35 -1.23
N ALA A 704 -13.36 13.51 -0.75
CA ALA A 704 -12.05 14.03 -1.12
C ALA A 704 -10.92 13.08 -0.70
N ILE A 705 -9.87 12.97 -1.52
CA ILE A 705 -8.59 12.39 -1.14
C ILE A 705 -7.78 13.52 -0.53
N VAL A 706 -7.69 13.55 0.79
CA VAL A 706 -7.00 14.61 1.52
C VAL A 706 -5.56 14.20 1.79
N ASN A 707 -4.61 15.09 1.48
CA ASN A 707 -3.18 14.87 1.71
C ASN A 707 -2.64 13.58 1.08
N SER A 708 -3.13 13.24 -0.12
CA SER A 708 -2.73 12.03 -0.86
C SER A 708 -2.95 10.71 -0.11
N ASN A 709 -3.85 10.71 0.88
CA ASN A 709 -4.20 9.53 1.64
C ASN A 709 -5.66 9.13 1.35
N GLY A 710 -5.83 7.99 0.67
CA GLY A 710 -7.14 7.46 0.32
C GLY A 710 -8.04 7.12 1.51
N ALA A 711 -7.50 6.94 2.72
CA ALA A 711 -8.30 6.72 3.93
C ALA A 711 -8.78 8.03 4.60
N VAL A 712 -8.18 9.17 4.25
CA VAL A 712 -8.50 10.46 4.86
C VAL A 712 -9.48 11.24 3.98
N VAL A 713 -10.55 11.71 4.62
CA VAL A 713 -11.63 12.52 4.02
C VAL A 713 -11.90 13.71 4.93
N HIS A 714 -12.57 14.75 4.42
CA HIS A 714 -13.11 15.75 5.33
C HIS A 714 -14.32 15.16 6.06
N SER A 715 -14.43 15.49 7.34
CA SER A 715 -15.57 15.08 8.15
C SER A 715 -16.00 16.16 9.12
N ALA A 716 -17.25 16.08 9.55
CA ALA A 716 -17.80 16.91 10.60
C ALA A 716 -18.85 16.14 11.39
N SER A 717 -19.10 16.55 12.62
CA SER A 717 -20.09 15.92 13.48
C SER A 717 -20.91 16.92 14.26
N LYS A 718 -22.17 16.57 14.54
CA LYS A 718 -23.04 17.26 15.50
C LYS A 718 -23.76 16.23 16.37
N ALA A 719 -23.87 16.51 17.66
CA ALA A 719 -24.60 15.68 18.59
C ALA A 719 -25.74 16.46 19.25
N VAL A 720 -26.85 15.78 19.52
CA VAL A 720 -27.99 16.28 20.33
C VAL A 720 -28.24 15.30 21.47
N GLY A 721 -28.58 15.83 22.65
CA GLY A 721 -28.77 15.04 23.87
C GLY A 721 -30.24 14.79 24.18
N PHE A 722 -30.54 13.66 24.81
CA PHE A 722 -31.86 13.37 25.38
C PHE A 722 -31.74 12.38 26.55
N ALA A 723 -32.80 12.25 27.36
CA ALA A 723 -32.88 11.23 28.40
C ALA A 723 -34.09 10.32 28.17
N VAL A 724 -33.95 9.03 28.49
CA VAL A 724 -35.07 8.09 28.53
C VAL A 724 -35.48 7.87 29.99
N ILE A 725 -36.76 8.08 30.30
CA ILE A 725 -37.32 7.97 31.67
C ILE A 725 -38.39 6.90 31.81
#